data_AF-A0A520KNB9-F1
#
_entry.id   AF-A0A520KNB9-F1
#
_cell.length_a   1.000
_cell.length_b   1.000
_cell.length_c   1.000
_cell.angle_alpha   90.00
_cell.angle_beta   90.00
_cell.angle_gamma   90.00
#
_symmetry.space_group_name_H-M   'P 1'
#
loop_
_entity.id
_entity.type
_entity.pdbx_description
1 polymer ?
#
loop_
_entity_poly.entity_id
_entity_poly.type
_entity_poly.pdbx_seq_one_letter_code
_entity_poly.pdbx_strand_id
1 'polypeptide(L)'
;MSEKKNSTNQFLECPLCSKRLKNLKDLKPHLYNRCKSFSKNELVIFDGNNEFGKYINKIKESDLNIRDLKVKEEFEKSEDAKSDKNNEKTTNLKKIKKAYKKNVLSNLKTFNPFKKVSKKIRQFFGKKEYEEYSEDRHGPLINTESETNSNQEIVETYWINKPYACVRILYDTENHSDIYEVMEPKLSEFEEKILNEIKEKLIEFLDINLNEMESNPKKYLKKEAAKIREDFGIRLNPKQRAKINYYITRDFHGYGRIDPLMRDPYIEDISCDGPSIPVYIYHQKYESAESNIYFEKESELDSFVIKLAQKTGRHISIAEPLLDGTLPDGSRIQISLGKEVTTRGSTFTIRKYKENPFTPPDLVDFNTFSTAMVAYLWMAVENGKSAIFGGGTASGKTTSLNAISLFIPPEMKITTIEDTRELNLPQPNWIPGVTRESYGGAEETSIEMYDLLKSALRQRPEYIIVGEVRGNEAYVLFQAMATGHTTFSTMHADSIESAVHRLENPPINIPRSMLEALDIFTIQIQTRTNEGRVRRCKEVIEIVGVDPHTNELITNNVFKWIPEKDEFKYSGTSHIFEEIMEEQGMDEKEIKEEFEKRQKIVEWMRIKDIRHYEDVAKIVVGYYKEPEKTMKFIEEELYSDQKS
;
A
#
# COMPACT_ATOMS: atom_id res chain seq x y z
N MET A 1 -64.44 28.06 -15.95
CA MET A 1 -65.44 28.58 -15.01
C MET A 1 -65.46 27.61 -13.84
N SER A 2 -64.61 27.87 -12.85
CA SER A 2 -65.02 28.44 -11.55
C SER A 2 -65.85 27.45 -10.73
N GLU A 3 -65.23 26.83 -9.73
CA GLU A 3 -65.77 26.92 -8.37
C GLU A 3 -64.85 26.32 -7.30
N LYS A 4 -64.86 27.03 -6.18
CA LYS A 4 -64.10 26.84 -4.95
C LYS A 4 -64.43 25.49 -4.30
N LYS A 5 -63.43 24.76 -3.81
CA LYS A 5 -63.62 23.76 -2.75
C LYS A 5 -62.87 24.19 -1.49
N ASN A 6 -63.68 24.55 -0.49
CA ASN A 6 -63.32 24.72 0.91
C ASN A 6 -62.70 23.43 1.45
N SER A 7 -61.48 23.50 1.99
CA SER A 7 -60.94 22.48 2.88
C SER A 7 -61.34 22.80 4.33
N THR A 8 -62.25 22.00 4.87
CA THR A 8 -62.48 21.87 6.32
C THR A 8 -61.26 21.24 6.98
N ASN A 9 -60.61 21.99 7.87
CA ASN A 9 -59.54 21.50 8.74
C ASN A 9 -60.07 20.44 9.73
N GLN A 10 -59.70 19.18 9.54
CA GLN A 10 -59.67 18.18 10.62
C GLN A 10 -58.24 18.11 11.17
N PHE A 11 -58.06 18.58 12.41
CA PHE A 11 -56.82 18.41 13.16
C PHE A 11 -56.74 16.98 13.71
N LEU A 12 -55.76 16.20 13.26
CA LEU A 12 -55.35 14.96 13.93
C LEU A 12 -54.48 15.31 15.14
N GLU A 13 -54.95 14.97 16.34
CA GLU A 13 -54.26 15.23 17.61
C GLU A 13 -53.00 14.36 17.78
N CYS A 14 -51.88 14.99 18.13
CA CYS A 14 -50.65 14.31 18.53
C CYS A 14 -50.81 13.70 19.94
N PRO A 15 -50.58 12.38 20.14
CA PRO A 15 -50.79 11.70 21.43
C PRO A 15 -49.85 12.17 22.57
N LEU A 16 -48.76 12.86 22.24
CA LEU A 16 -47.77 13.36 23.22
C LEU A 16 -48.15 14.72 23.84
N CYS A 17 -49.18 15.39 23.33
CA CYS A 17 -49.57 16.74 23.76
C CYS A 17 -50.76 16.79 24.74
N SER A 18 -51.55 15.72 24.90
CA SER A 18 -52.81 15.75 25.66
C SER A 18 -52.66 15.69 27.19
N LYS A 19 -51.52 15.22 27.73
CA LYS A 19 -51.29 15.10 29.18
C LYS A 19 -50.54 16.27 29.84
N ARG A 20 -49.85 17.13 29.07
CA ARG A 20 -49.05 18.26 29.62
C ARG A 20 -49.64 19.66 29.39
N LEU A 21 -50.69 19.79 28.58
CA LEU A 21 -51.26 21.11 28.22
C LEU A 21 -52.42 21.57 29.09
N LYS A 22 -53.01 20.72 29.95
CA LYS A 22 -54.07 21.16 30.88
C LYS A 22 -53.55 22.14 31.94
N ASN A 23 -52.31 22.00 32.40
CA ASN A 23 -51.73 22.88 33.42
C ASN A 23 -51.13 24.19 32.86
N LEU A 24 -51.11 24.38 31.54
CA LEU A 24 -50.53 25.56 30.89
C LEU A 24 -51.56 26.62 30.50
N LYS A 25 -52.85 26.25 30.44
CA LYS A 25 -53.94 27.16 30.10
C LYS A 25 -54.22 28.19 31.22
N ASP A 26 -54.01 27.78 32.47
CA ASP A 26 -54.29 28.61 33.65
C ASP A 26 -53.08 29.42 34.14
N LEU A 27 -51.86 29.05 33.73
CA LEU A 27 -50.61 29.68 34.21
C LEU A 27 -50.02 30.72 33.23
N LYS A 28 -50.07 30.50 31.90
CA LYS A 28 -49.50 31.42 30.89
C LYS A 28 -50.22 31.34 29.52
N PRO A 29 -51.35 32.07 29.33
CA PRO A 29 -52.17 31.98 28.11
C PRO A 29 -51.47 32.43 26.80
N HIS A 30 -50.43 33.26 26.88
CA HIS A 30 -49.65 33.74 25.74
C HIS A 30 -48.72 32.68 25.14
N LEU A 31 -48.24 31.71 25.93
CA LEU A 31 -47.41 30.60 25.45
C LEU A 31 -48.25 29.48 24.82
N TYR A 32 -49.48 29.27 25.32
CA TYR A 32 -50.44 28.33 24.75
C TYR A 32 -50.83 28.72 23.31
N ASN A 33 -51.06 30.01 23.06
CA ASN A 33 -51.41 30.51 21.72
C ASN A 33 -50.23 30.48 20.73
N ARG A 34 -48.98 30.52 21.21
CA ARG A 34 -47.76 30.52 20.38
C ARG A 34 -47.39 29.12 19.85
N CYS A 35 -47.85 28.05 20.52
CA CYS A 35 -47.66 26.67 20.03
C CYS A 35 -48.63 26.28 18.90
N LYS A 36 -49.73 27.01 18.72
CA LYS A 36 -50.72 26.73 17.66
C LYS A 36 -50.38 27.34 16.29
N SER A 37 -49.36 28.18 16.19
CA SER A 37 -49.08 29.00 15.00
C SER A 37 -47.89 28.56 14.14
N PHE A 38 -47.34 27.36 14.32
CA PHE A 38 -46.25 26.87 13.45
C PHE A 38 -46.78 25.88 12.42
N SER A 39 -47.12 26.39 11.23
CA SER A 39 -47.24 25.58 10.01
C SER A 39 -45.89 25.48 9.30
N LYS A 40 -45.66 24.33 8.67
CA LYS A 40 -44.48 24.01 7.84
C LYS A 40 -44.22 25.09 6.77
N ASN A 41 -42.93 25.30 6.50
CA ASN A 41 -42.30 26.13 5.47
C ASN A 41 -41.98 27.57 5.89
N GLU A 42 -40.71 27.83 6.20
CA GLU A 42 -39.99 29.02 5.74
C GLU A 42 -38.47 28.84 5.92
N LEU A 43 -37.75 28.99 4.80
CA LEU A 43 -36.31 29.24 4.73
C LEU A 43 -36.00 30.54 5.48
N VAL A 44 -34.98 30.55 6.34
CA VAL A 44 -34.44 31.80 6.90
C VAL A 44 -33.02 32.00 6.40
N ILE A 45 -32.90 32.98 5.51
CA ILE A 45 -31.67 33.68 5.13
C ILE A 45 -31.12 34.36 6.40
N PHE A 46 -29.86 34.11 6.75
CA PHE A 46 -29.28 34.58 8.01
C PHE A 46 -28.70 36.00 7.88
N ASP A 47 -29.41 36.97 8.45
CA ASP A 47 -28.97 38.35 8.62
C ASP A 47 -28.21 38.54 9.96
N GLY A 48 -27.19 39.40 9.96
CA GLY A 48 -26.05 39.45 10.88
C GLY A 48 -26.30 39.91 12.32
N ASN A 49 -27.49 39.72 12.89
CA ASN A 49 -27.86 40.30 14.20
C ASN A 49 -28.20 39.31 15.33
N ASN A 50 -27.98 38.01 15.15
CA ASN A 50 -28.12 37.02 16.23
C ASN A 50 -26.83 36.85 17.08
N GLU A 51 -26.94 36.28 18.28
CA GLU A 51 -25.85 36.17 19.28
C GLU A 51 -24.57 35.49 18.74
N PHE A 52 -24.69 34.69 17.68
CA PHE A 52 -23.56 34.03 17.00
C PHE A 52 -22.79 34.98 16.07
N GLY A 53 -23.46 35.89 15.36
CA GLY A 53 -22.80 36.95 14.58
C GLY A 53 -22.07 37.97 15.46
N LYS A 54 -22.64 38.27 16.64
CA LYS A 54 -21.98 39.11 17.67
C LYS A 54 -20.75 38.41 18.30
N TYR A 55 -20.71 37.07 18.28
CA TYR A 55 -19.57 36.28 18.76
C TYR A 55 -18.41 36.25 17.74
N ILE A 56 -18.71 36.10 16.45
CA ILE A 56 -17.70 36.16 15.36
C ILE A 56 -17.07 37.56 15.25
N ASN A 57 -17.86 38.63 15.39
CA ASN A 57 -17.33 39.99 15.39
C ASN A 57 -16.48 40.30 16.64
N LYS A 58 -16.83 39.74 17.80
CA LYS A 58 -15.99 39.84 19.02
C LYS A 58 -14.66 39.09 18.89
N ILE A 59 -14.63 37.96 18.19
CA ILE A 59 -13.40 37.20 17.94
C ILE A 59 -12.46 38.00 17.01
N LYS A 60 -13.00 38.63 15.96
CA LYS A 60 -12.23 39.52 15.07
C LYS A 60 -11.65 40.74 15.81
N GLU A 61 -12.39 41.35 16.73
CA GLU A 61 -11.91 42.47 17.57
C GLU A 61 -10.87 42.04 18.62
N SER A 62 -10.90 40.79 19.09
CA SER A 62 -9.91 40.26 20.03
C SER A 62 -8.62 39.76 19.36
N ASP A 63 -8.69 39.21 18.15
CA ASP A 63 -7.50 38.76 17.40
C ASP A 63 -6.67 39.93 16.87
N LEU A 64 -7.30 41.08 16.58
CA LEU A 64 -6.61 42.33 16.24
C LEU A 64 -5.84 42.92 17.43
N ASN A 65 -6.33 42.77 18.67
CA ASN A 65 -5.66 43.28 19.87
C ASN A 65 -4.55 42.38 20.40
N ILE A 66 -4.54 41.08 20.07
CA ILE A 66 -3.53 40.12 20.56
C ILE A 66 -2.28 40.10 19.65
N ARG A 67 -2.42 40.44 18.37
CA ARG A 67 -1.26 40.56 17.46
C ARG A 67 -0.42 41.82 17.69
N ASP A 68 -0.99 42.87 18.30
CA ASP A 68 -0.32 44.18 18.43
C ASP A 68 0.24 44.50 19.84
N LEU A 69 0.02 43.66 20.86
CA LEU A 69 0.50 43.95 22.22
C LEU A 69 1.32 42.78 22.80
N LYS A 70 2.63 43.02 22.96
CA LYS A 70 3.64 42.25 23.72
C LYS A 70 4.44 41.13 23.05
N VAL A 71 4.67 41.19 21.74
CA VAL A 71 5.77 40.40 21.11
C VAL A 71 6.99 41.25 20.75
N LYS A 72 6.84 42.58 20.62
CA LYS A 72 7.97 43.48 20.30
C LYS A 72 8.87 43.84 21.49
N GLU A 73 8.35 43.95 22.71
CA GLU A 73 9.15 44.47 23.86
C GLU A 73 10.06 43.44 24.56
N GLU A 74 9.86 42.13 24.35
CA GLU A 74 10.71 41.09 24.95
C GLU A 74 11.72 40.47 23.96
N PHE A 75 11.50 40.58 22.64
CA PHE A 75 12.46 40.10 21.65
C PHE A 75 13.68 41.04 21.54
N GLU A 76 13.47 42.36 21.58
CA GLU A 76 14.54 43.37 21.46
C GLU A 76 15.47 43.46 22.69
N LYS A 77 15.17 42.79 23.81
CA LYS A 77 16.03 42.77 25.01
C LYS A 77 16.90 41.52 25.12
N SER A 78 16.88 40.62 24.14
CA SER A 78 17.53 39.31 24.22
C SER A 78 18.70 39.08 23.26
N GLU A 79 19.04 40.06 22.40
CA GLU A 79 20.20 39.95 21.50
C GLU A 79 21.54 40.45 22.09
N ASP A 80 21.53 41.16 23.23
CA ASP A 80 22.75 41.68 23.86
C ASP A 80 23.12 40.92 25.15
N ALA A 81 23.60 39.67 25.05
CA ALA A 81 24.48 39.05 26.07
C ALA A 81 25.00 37.66 25.64
N LYS A 82 26.02 37.63 24.78
CA LYS A 82 26.92 36.47 24.65
C LYS A 82 27.98 36.51 25.77
N SER A 83 27.94 35.54 26.67
CA SER A 83 29.11 34.86 27.30
C SER A 83 28.71 34.09 28.56
N ASP A 84 29.18 32.84 28.59
CA ASP A 84 29.56 31.98 29.71
C ASP A 84 28.59 31.60 30.85
N LYS A 85 28.78 30.33 31.25
CA LYS A 85 28.19 29.54 32.35
C LYS A 85 26.82 28.89 32.09
N ASN A 86 26.91 27.72 31.42
CA ASN A 86 25.86 26.71 31.31
C ASN A 86 25.85 25.78 32.53
N ASN A 87 24.92 25.99 33.47
CA ASN A 87 24.20 24.92 34.19
C ASN A 87 23.13 25.43 35.18
N GLU A 88 23.09 26.72 35.51
CA GLU A 88 21.99 27.30 36.31
C GLU A 88 20.90 28.01 35.47
N LYS A 89 21.23 28.45 34.24
CA LYS A 89 20.30 29.15 33.35
C LYS A 89 19.23 28.24 32.74
N THR A 90 19.55 26.98 32.43
CA THR A 90 18.60 25.98 31.89
C THR A 90 17.57 25.54 32.93
N THR A 91 17.92 25.53 34.20
CA THR A 91 17.02 25.24 35.33
C THR A 91 16.05 26.38 35.57
N ASN A 92 16.50 27.63 35.40
CA ASN A 92 15.65 28.82 35.56
C ASN A 92 14.70 29.01 34.37
N LEU A 93 15.15 28.77 33.13
CA LEU A 93 14.29 28.75 31.93
C LEU A 93 13.25 27.62 31.97
N LYS A 94 13.60 26.43 32.49
CA LYS A 94 12.63 25.35 32.73
C LYS A 94 11.62 25.72 33.82
N LYS A 95 12.04 26.41 34.89
CA LYS A 95 11.12 26.91 35.94
C LYS A 95 10.20 28.02 35.44
N ILE A 96 10.71 28.95 34.63
CA ILE A 96 9.94 30.04 34.01
C ILE A 96 8.97 29.47 32.97
N LYS A 97 9.40 28.57 32.08
CA LYS A 97 8.48 27.86 31.17
C LYS A 97 7.42 27.04 31.92
N LYS A 98 7.76 26.40 33.04
CA LYS A 98 6.81 25.63 33.87
C LYS A 98 5.84 26.54 34.63
N ALA A 99 6.28 27.71 35.09
CA ALA A 99 5.43 28.74 35.71
C ALA A 99 4.52 29.42 34.68
N TYR A 100 5.02 29.70 33.47
CA TYR A 100 4.24 30.23 32.35
C TYR A 100 3.22 29.18 31.86
N LYS A 101 3.61 27.90 31.71
CA LYS A 101 2.68 26.81 31.41
C LYS A 101 1.61 26.70 32.50
N LYS A 102 1.97 26.82 33.79
CA LYS A 102 1.03 26.74 34.91
C LYS A 102 0.07 27.93 35.00
N ASN A 103 0.53 29.16 34.70
CA ASN A 103 -0.29 30.37 34.66
C ASN A 103 -1.17 30.46 33.40
N VAL A 104 -0.68 30.03 32.24
CA VAL A 104 -1.47 29.91 31.02
C VAL A 104 -2.51 28.79 31.16
N LEU A 105 -2.16 27.64 31.75
CA LEU A 105 -3.11 26.57 32.08
C LEU A 105 -4.11 26.96 33.19
N SER A 106 -3.76 27.84 34.13
CA SER A 106 -4.70 28.35 35.14
C SER A 106 -5.64 29.40 34.55
N ASN A 107 -5.17 30.24 33.64
CA ASN A 107 -5.98 31.25 32.96
C ASN A 107 -6.88 30.63 31.86
N LEU A 108 -6.45 29.55 31.21
CA LEU A 108 -7.28 28.72 30.33
C LEU A 108 -8.33 27.89 31.08
N LYS A 109 -8.10 27.58 32.37
CA LYS A 109 -9.12 26.96 33.24
C LYS A 109 -10.26 27.91 33.59
N THR A 110 -10.04 29.22 33.53
CA THR A 110 -11.04 30.24 33.82
C THR A 110 -11.79 30.76 32.58
N PHE A 111 -11.28 30.53 31.36
CA PHE A 111 -12.00 30.79 30.11
C PHE A 111 -12.65 29.52 29.56
N ASN A 112 -13.60 28.95 30.30
CA ASN A 112 -14.52 27.98 29.72
C ASN A 112 -15.91 28.07 30.37
N PRO A 113 -16.73 29.08 30.02
CA PRO A 113 -18.13 29.15 30.45
C PRO A 113 -18.93 27.92 29.99
N PHE A 114 -18.47 27.25 28.93
CA PHE A 114 -19.14 26.11 28.32
C PHE A 114 -18.95 24.79 29.05
N LYS A 115 -17.92 24.58 29.90
CA LYS A 115 -17.74 23.31 30.61
C LYS A 115 -18.81 23.02 31.67
N LYS A 116 -19.40 24.06 32.29
CA LYS A 116 -20.52 23.90 33.25
C LYS A 116 -21.87 23.80 32.54
N VAL A 117 -22.02 24.45 31.39
CA VAL A 117 -23.24 24.41 30.57
C VAL A 117 -23.32 23.09 29.80
N SER A 118 -22.22 22.59 29.23
CA SER A 118 -22.15 21.32 28.50
C SER A 118 -22.39 20.10 29.40
N LYS A 119 -21.95 20.13 30.66
CA LYS A 119 -22.21 19.06 31.63
C LYS A 119 -23.68 19.00 32.05
N LYS A 120 -24.34 20.16 32.23
CA LYS A 120 -25.80 20.24 32.48
C LYS A 120 -26.64 19.87 31.26
N ILE A 121 -26.18 20.19 30.05
CA ILE A 121 -26.83 19.78 28.79
C ILE A 121 -26.63 18.27 28.53
N ARG A 122 -25.44 17.70 28.79
CA ARG A 122 -25.17 16.25 28.70
C ARG A 122 -25.96 15.41 29.72
N GLN A 123 -26.38 15.98 30.84
CA GLN A 123 -27.27 15.32 31.81
C GLN A 123 -28.76 15.36 31.39
N PHE A 124 -29.15 16.30 30.52
CA PHE A 124 -30.52 16.49 30.04
C PHE A 124 -30.81 15.80 28.71
N PHE A 125 -29.81 15.68 27.83
CA PHE A 125 -29.89 14.90 26.61
C PHE A 125 -29.15 13.59 26.83
N GLY A 126 -29.88 12.47 26.97
CA GLY A 126 -29.30 11.13 27.08
C GLY A 126 -28.31 10.84 25.94
N LYS A 127 -27.45 9.82 26.11
CA LYS A 127 -26.53 9.32 25.08
C LYS A 127 -27.27 9.28 23.73
N LYS A 128 -26.98 10.22 22.84
CA LYS A 128 -27.53 10.20 21.49
C LYS A 128 -26.83 9.08 20.76
N GLU A 129 -27.55 7.99 20.51
CA GLU A 129 -27.14 7.03 19.50
C GLU A 129 -27.17 7.74 18.15
N TYR A 130 -26.01 7.92 17.54
CA TYR A 130 -25.90 8.52 16.22
C TYR A 130 -26.10 7.43 15.18
N GLU A 131 -27.16 7.54 14.37
CA GLU A 131 -27.42 6.62 13.26
C GLU A 131 -26.21 6.49 12.33
N GLU A 132 -25.71 5.27 12.16
CA GLU A 132 -24.62 4.95 11.24
C GLU A 132 -25.07 5.06 9.78
N TYR A 133 -24.14 5.48 8.92
CA TYR A 133 -24.40 5.53 7.49
C TYR A 133 -24.61 4.11 6.95
N SER A 134 -25.60 3.98 6.08
CA SER A 134 -25.92 2.78 5.31
C SER A 134 -26.46 3.26 3.97
N GLU A 135 -25.96 2.66 2.88
CA GLU A 135 -26.25 3.06 1.51
C GLU A 135 -27.76 2.97 1.22
N ASP A 136 -28.42 1.90 1.66
CA ASP A 136 -29.87 1.67 1.50
C ASP A 136 -30.74 2.79 2.10
N ARG A 137 -30.28 3.38 3.22
CA ARG A 137 -31.05 4.39 3.97
C ARG A 137 -30.71 5.83 3.60
N HIS A 138 -29.48 6.08 3.17
CA HIS A 138 -28.94 7.44 3.02
C HIS A 138 -28.55 7.78 1.58
N GLY A 139 -28.69 6.83 0.66
CA GLY A 139 -28.26 6.94 -0.74
C GLY A 139 -26.74 6.89 -0.89
N PRO A 140 -26.24 6.72 -2.14
CA PRO A 140 -24.83 6.50 -2.41
C PRO A 140 -23.96 7.73 -2.09
N LEU A 141 -22.72 7.50 -1.66
CA LEU A 141 -21.74 8.57 -1.41
C LEU A 141 -21.09 9.10 -2.69
N ILE A 142 -20.95 8.23 -3.68
CA ILE A 142 -20.39 8.50 -5.01
C ILE A 142 -21.48 8.22 -6.03
N ASN A 143 -21.63 9.10 -7.01
CA ASN A 143 -22.48 8.82 -8.16
C ASN A 143 -21.60 8.22 -9.27
N THR A 144 -21.73 6.91 -9.51
CA THR A 144 -20.97 6.21 -10.56
C THR A 144 -21.55 6.43 -11.95
N GLU A 145 -22.79 6.93 -12.04
CA GLU A 145 -23.50 7.17 -13.30
C GLU A 145 -23.34 8.63 -13.78
N SER A 146 -22.34 9.38 -13.29
CA SER A 146 -22.13 10.76 -13.76
C SER A 146 -21.72 10.78 -15.23
N GLU A 147 -22.32 11.70 -16.01
CA GLU A 147 -21.98 11.93 -17.41
C GLU A 147 -20.47 12.19 -17.58
N THR A 148 -19.89 11.56 -18.60
CA THR A 148 -18.52 11.82 -19.07
C THR A 148 -18.52 12.96 -20.09
N ASN A 149 -17.34 13.49 -20.42
CA ASN A 149 -17.22 14.43 -21.53
C ASN A 149 -17.61 13.73 -22.85
N SER A 150 -18.04 14.50 -23.85
CA SER A 150 -18.51 13.96 -25.15
C SER A 150 -17.48 13.09 -25.87
N ASN A 151 -16.20 13.25 -25.54
CA ASN A 151 -15.08 12.59 -26.20
C ASN A 151 -14.48 11.44 -25.35
N GLN A 152 -15.14 11.08 -24.24
CA GLN A 152 -14.65 10.07 -23.29
C GLN A 152 -15.63 8.91 -23.18
N GLU A 153 -15.15 7.71 -23.45
CA GLU A 153 -15.91 6.47 -23.35
C GLU A 153 -15.54 5.72 -22.06
N ILE A 154 -16.53 5.19 -21.35
CA ILE A 154 -16.30 4.39 -20.14
C ILE A 154 -15.91 2.98 -20.56
N VAL A 155 -14.68 2.58 -20.26
CA VAL A 155 -14.19 1.22 -20.52
C VAL A 155 -14.57 0.29 -19.38
N GLU A 156 -14.29 0.70 -18.15
CA GLU A 156 -14.46 -0.14 -16.98
C GLU A 156 -14.74 0.71 -15.72
N THR A 157 -15.47 0.16 -14.75
CA THR A 157 -15.70 0.80 -13.45
C THR A 157 -15.71 -0.25 -12.35
N TYR A 158 -14.90 -0.04 -11.31
CA TYR A 158 -14.81 -0.97 -10.19
C TYR A 158 -14.54 -0.26 -8.86
N TRP A 159 -14.84 -0.95 -7.76
CA TRP A 159 -14.71 -0.40 -6.40
C TRP A 159 -13.38 -0.79 -5.78
N ILE A 160 -12.67 0.19 -5.22
CA ILE A 160 -11.45 -0.07 -4.44
C ILE A 160 -11.77 -0.07 -2.93
N ASN A 161 -12.61 0.86 -2.49
CA ASN A 161 -12.94 1.01 -1.08
C ASN A 161 -14.42 1.36 -0.96
N LYS A 162 -15.31 0.38 -1.16
CA LYS A 162 -16.75 0.61 -1.10
C LYS A 162 -17.16 1.07 0.32
N PRO A 163 -17.99 2.13 0.47
CA PRO A 163 -18.63 2.98 -0.54
C PRO A 163 -17.90 4.33 -0.78
N TYR A 164 -16.63 4.44 -0.44
CA TYR A 164 -15.86 5.69 -0.40
C TYR A 164 -14.94 5.97 -1.58
N ALA A 165 -14.46 4.96 -2.31
CA ALA A 165 -13.62 5.19 -3.48
C ALA A 165 -13.91 4.17 -4.58
N CYS A 166 -14.16 4.69 -5.78
CA CYS A 166 -14.42 3.95 -7.00
C CYS A 166 -13.50 4.47 -8.10
N VAL A 167 -13.11 3.60 -9.02
CA VAL A 167 -12.33 3.96 -10.21
C VAL A 167 -13.16 3.77 -11.43
N ARG A 168 -12.99 4.71 -12.37
CA ARG A 168 -13.54 4.65 -13.70
C ARG A 168 -12.39 4.80 -14.70
N ILE A 169 -12.23 3.81 -15.57
CA ILE A 169 -11.27 3.85 -16.68
C ILE A 169 -12.00 4.45 -17.88
N LEU A 170 -11.46 5.55 -18.38
CA LEU A 170 -12.00 6.28 -19.52
C LEU A 170 -11.03 6.17 -20.69
N TYR A 171 -11.56 5.98 -21.89
CA TYR A 171 -10.78 6.09 -23.12
C TYR A 171 -11.06 7.46 -23.75
N ASP A 172 -10.02 8.28 -23.91
CA ASP A 172 -10.09 9.54 -24.63
C ASP A 172 -9.98 9.28 -26.13
N THR A 173 -11.08 9.54 -26.85
CA THR A 173 -11.17 9.32 -28.29
C THR A 173 -10.39 10.33 -29.13
N GLU A 174 -10.04 11.50 -28.57
CA GLU A 174 -9.23 12.52 -29.27
C GLU A 174 -7.73 12.26 -29.09
N ASN A 175 -7.31 11.93 -27.87
CA ASN A 175 -5.89 11.72 -27.55
C ASN A 175 -5.45 10.26 -27.68
N HIS A 176 -6.39 9.33 -27.90
CA HIS A 176 -6.17 7.88 -27.96
C HIS A 176 -5.43 7.34 -26.72
N SER A 177 -5.79 7.84 -25.54
CA SER A 177 -5.12 7.53 -24.27
C SER A 177 -6.13 7.09 -23.20
N ASP A 178 -5.70 6.16 -22.35
CA ASP A 178 -6.46 5.73 -21.18
C ASP A 178 -6.28 6.72 -20.02
N ILE A 179 -7.40 7.10 -19.40
CA ILE A 179 -7.46 7.99 -18.24
C ILE A 179 -8.00 7.19 -17.05
N TYR A 180 -7.27 7.27 -15.94
CA TYR A 180 -7.60 6.65 -14.68
C TYR A 180 -8.31 7.65 -13.76
N GLU A 181 -9.64 7.63 -13.73
CA GLU A 181 -10.42 8.56 -12.93
C GLU A 181 -10.75 7.98 -11.55
N VAL A 182 -10.22 8.61 -10.51
CA VAL A 182 -10.57 8.32 -9.12
C VAL A 182 -11.80 9.14 -8.71
N MET A 183 -12.86 8.44 -8.30
CA MET A 183 -14.07 9.03 -7.76
C MET A 183 -14.12 8.86 -6.24
N GLU A 184 -14.01 9.97 -5.52
CA GLU A 184 -14.19 10.08 -4.06
C GLU A 184 -15.47 10.88 -3.73
N PRO A 185 -15.97 10.85 -2.47
CA PRO A 185 -17.22 11.51 -2.11
C PRO A 185 -17.06 13.03 -2.14
N LYS A 186 -17.66 13.69 -3.14
CA LYS A 186 -17.57 15.15 -3.29
C LYS A 186 -18.01 15.88 -2.02
N LEU A 187 -17.18 16.80 -1.54
CA LEU A 187 -17.48 17.68 -0.42
C LEU A 187 -18.09 18.99 -0.93
N SER A 188 -19.12 19.46 -0.25
CA SER A 188 -19.60 20.84 -0.36
C SER A 188 -18.63 21.80 0.33
N GLU A 189 -18.64 23.08 -0.04
CA GLU A 189 -17.80 24.12 0.60
C GLU A 189 -17.96 24.15 2.13
N PHE A 190 -19.17 23.86 2.62
CA PHE A 190 -19.44 23.77 4.05
C PHE A 190 -18.77 22.55 4.70
N GLU A 191 -18.85 21.37 4.06
CA GLU A 191 -18.21 20.14 4.54
C GLU A 191 -16.68 20.29 4.52
N GLU A 192 -16.11 20.96 3.52
CA GLU A 192 -14.68 21.20 3.40
C GLU A 192 -14.15 22.13 4.50
N LYS A 193 -14.85 23.24 4.78
CA LYS A 193 -14.50 24.13 5.91
C LYS A 193 -14.50 23.38 7.23
N ILE A 194 -15.52 22.58 7.49
CA ILE A 194 -15.61 21.76 8.71
C ILE A 194 -14.48 20.73 8.78
N LEU A 195 -14.17 20.07 7.65
CA LEU A 195 -13.09 19.10 7.59
C LEU A 195 -11.74 19.76 7.95
N ASN A 196 -11.47 20.94 7.41
CA ASN A 196 -10.24 21.68 7.69
C ASN A 196 -10.15 22.14 9.16
N GLU A 197 -11.24 22.67 9.73
CA GLU A 197 -11.31 23.01 11.16
C GLU A 197 -11.06 21.78 12.05
N ILE A 198 -11.65 20.63 11.71
CA ILE A 198 -11.42 19.39 12.46
C ILE A 198 -9.97 18.92 12.31
N LYS A 199 -9.38 19.01 11.12
CA LYS A 199 -7.96 18.65 10.86
C LYS A 199 -7.01 19.50 11.69
N GLU A 200 -7.17 20.83 11.67
CA GLU A 200 -6.34 21.75 12.46
C GLU A 200 -6.43 21.42 13.95
N LYS A 201 -7.64 21.21 14.46
CA LYS A 201 -7.84 20.84 15.87
C LYS A 201 -7.27 19.47 16.20
N LEU A 202 -7.39 18.49 15.31
CA LEU A 202 -6.75 17.19 15.51
C LEU A 202 -5.24 17.35 15.66
N ILE A 203 -4.57 18.15 14.81
CA ILE A 203 -3.13 18.41 14.92
C ILE A 203 -2.79 19.06 16.27
N GLU A 204 -3.59 20.04 16.75
CA GLU A 204 -3.39 20.66 18.06
C GLU A 204 -3.55 19.69 19.26
N PHE A 205 -4.42 18.68 19.14
CA PHE A 205 -4.75 17.76 20.24
C PHE A 205 -3.99 16.42 20.22
N LEU A 206 -3.41 16.04 19.08
CA LEU A 206 -2.72 14.75 18.87
C LEU A 206 -1.45 14.58 19.72
N ASP A 207 -0.89 15.67 20.25
CA ASP A 207 0.33 15.67 21.10
C ASP A 207 0.20 14.91 22.45
N ILE A 208 -1.01 14.46 22.84
CA ILE A 208 -1.29 14.15 24.26
C ILE A 208 -1.35 12.63 24.56
N ASN A 209 -1.55 11.72 23.60
CA ASN A 209 -1.63 10.28 23.88
C ASN A 209 -1.13 9.39 22.71
N LEU A 210 0.18 9.16 22.64
CA LEU A 210 0.82 8.26 21.67
C LEU A 210 0.39 6.79 21.86
N ASN A 211 0.18 6.34 23.09
CA ASN A 211 -0.08 4.92 23.41
C ASN A 211 -1.46 4.39 22.95
N GLU A 212 -2.54 5.21 22.95
CA GLU A 212 -3.85 4.77 22.41
C GLU A 212 -3.84 4.71 20.87
N MET A 213 -3.02 5.54 20.23
CA MET A 213 -2.91 5.66 18.77
C MET A 213 -2.25 4.43 18.14
N GLU A 214 -1.25 3.83 18.80
CA GLU A 214 -0.53 2.64 18.29
C GLU A 214 -1.43 1.39 18.18
N SER A 215 -2.40 1.21 19.08
CA SER A 215 -3.23 -0.01 19.11
C SER A 215 -4.33 -0.07 18.04
N ASN A 216 -4.97 1.06 17.73
CA ASN A 216 -5.98 1.15 16.66
C ASN A 216 -6.14 2.60 16.18
N PRO A 217 -5.27 3.06 15.28
CA PRO A 217 -5.23 4.45 14.82
C PRO A 217 -6.57 4.93 14.24
N LYS A 218 -7.22 4.07 13.43
CA LYS A 218 -8.50 4.40 12.77
C LYS A 218 -9.61 4.65 13.78
N LYS A 219 -9.72 3.80 14.81
CA LYS A 219 -10.74 3.94 15.86
C LYS A 219 -10.47 5.17 16.73
N TYR A 220 -9.21 5.43 17.04
CA TYR A 220 -8.79 6.61 17.79
C TYR A 220 -9.14 7.91 17.05
N LEU A 221 -8.74 8.03 15.77
CA LEU A 221 -9.05 9.20 14.94
C LEU A 221 -10.56 9.46 14.85
N LYS A 222 -11.37 8.41 14.64
CA LYS A 222 -12.84 8.53 14.64
C LYS A 222 -13.40 9.02 15.97
N LYS A 223 -12.85 8.55 17.10
CA LYS A 223 -13.26 8.95 18.45
C LYS A 223 -12.90 10.41 18.74
N GLU A 224 -11.68 10.83 18.40
CA GLU A 224 -11.25 12.23 18.62
C GLU A 224 -11.99 13.19 17.68
N ALA A 225 -12.17 12.85 16.41
CA ALA A 225 -12.98 13.62 15.49
C ALA A 225 -14.43 13.79 16.00
N ALA A 226 -15.01 12.73 16.58
CA ALA A 226 -16.33 12.81 17.19
C ALA A 226 -16.36 13.74 18.42
N LYS A 227 -15.34 13.72 19.27
CA LYS A 227 -15.23 14.63 20.43
C LYS A 227 -15.11 16.09 20.01
N ILE A 228 -14.21 16.39 19.06
CA ILE A 228 -14.06 17.74 18.51
C ILE A 228 -15.42 18.21 17.98
N ARG A 229 -16.08 17.38 17.17
CA ARG A 229 -17.39 17.71 16.62
C ARG A 229 -18.44 18.01 17.70
N GLU A 230 -18.45 17.27 18.80
CA GLU A 230 -19.35 17.51 19.93
C GLU A 230 -19.01 18.77 20.73
N ASP A 231 -17.72 19.00 20.99
CA ASP A 231 -17.26 20.15 21.78
C ASP A 231 -17.49 21.48 21.06
N PHE A 232 -17.42 21.48 19.73
CA PHE A 232 -17.75 22.63 18.87
C PHE A 232 -19.24 22.69 18.47
N GLY A 233 -20.06 21.72 18.89
CA GLY A 233 -21.50 21.70 18.61
C GLY A 233 -21.86 21.50 17.13
N ILE A 234 -20.95 20.97 16.33
CA ILE A 234 -21.11 20.74 14.89
C ILE A 234 -22.11 19.59 14.68
N ARG A 235 -23.21 19.86 13.98
CA ARG A 235 -24.24 18.86 13.65
C ARG A 235 -24.10 18.43 12.20
N LEU A 236 -23.81 17.15 11.99
CA LEU A 236 -23.71 16.53 10.67
C LEU A 236 -24.75 15.42 10.55
N ASN A 237 -25.33 15.28 9.36
CA ASN A 237 -26.13 14.11 9.02
C ASN A 237 -25.22 12.87 8.84
N PRO A 238 -25.79 11.64 8.81
CA PRO A 238 -24.99 10.42 8.69
C PRO A 238 -24.08 10.40 7.46
N LYS A 239 -24.54 10.92 6.31
CA LYS A 239 -23.80 11.00 5.04
C LYS A 239 -22.58 11.91 5.16
N GLN A 240 -22.77 13.15 5.63
CA GLN A 240 -21.72 14.14 5.90
C GLN A 240 -20.67 13.58 6.87
N ARG A 241 -21.13 12.92 7.95
CA ARG A 241 -20.24 12.30 8.93
C ARG A 241 -19.39 11.19 8.31
N ALA A 242 -19.98 10.36 7.45
CA ALA A 242 -19.25 9.31 6.73
C ALA A 242 -18.17 9.90 5.81
N LYS A 243 -18.50 10.94 5.02
CA LYS A 243 -17.54 11.65 4.17
C LYS A 243 -16.37 12.23 4.98
N ILE A 244 -16.67 12.99 6.05
CA ILE A 244 -15.62 13.62 6.86
C ILE A 244 -14.73 12.57 7.53
N ASN A 245 -15.31 11.50 8.07
CA ASN A 245 -14.53 10.40 8.65
C ASN A 245 -13.64 9.70 7.62
N TYR A 246 -14.10 9.57 6.37
CA TYR A 246 -13.29 9.05 5.27
C TYR A 246 -12.07 9.93 5.04
N TYR A 247 -12.25 11.24 4.78
CA TYR A 247 -11.13 12.15 4.53
C TYR A 247 -10.16 12.27 5.72
N ILE A 248 -10.66 12.26 6.96
CA ILE A 248 -9.79 12.23 8.15
C ILE A 248 -8.95 10.95 8.17
N THR A 249 -9.57 9.79 7.94
CA THR A 249 -8.84 8.51 7.93
C THR A 249 -7.84 8.46 6.78
N ARG A 250 -8.25 8.89 5.59
CA ARG A 250 -7.44 8.97 4.38
C ARG A 250 -6.20 9.84 4.56
N ASP A 251 -6.37 11.00 5.17
CA ASP A 251 -5.30 11.99 5.28
C ASP A 251 -4.38 11.74 6.48
N PHE A 252 -4.89 11.34 7.65
CA PHE A 252 -4.03 11.12 8.83
C PHE A 252 -3.41 9.73 8.89
N HIS A 253 -4.18 8.69 8.55
CA HIS A 253 -3.70 7.31 8.63
C HIS A 253 -3.26 6.79 7.26
N GLY A 254 -4.05 7.05 6.21
CA GLY A 254 -3.74 6.67 4.83
C GLY A 254 -2.63 7.49 4.19
N TYR A 255 -2.62 7.50 2.86
CA TYR A 255 -1.63 8.19 2.03
C TYR A 255 -2.14 9.51 1.44
N GLY A 256 -3.18 10.11 2.01
CA GLY A 256 -3.73 11.39 1.53
C GLY A 256 -4.35 11.26 0.14
N ARG A 257 -4.00 12.18 -0.79
CA ARG A 257 -4.60 12.23 -2.14
C ARG A 257 -4.37 10.94 -2.95
N ILE A 258 -3.24 10.26 -2.77
CA ILE A 258 -2.92 9.01 -3.48
C ILE A 258 -3.44 7.76 -2.76
N ASP A 259 -4.14 7.89 -1.63
CA ASP A 259 -4.66 6.72 -0.88
C ASP A 259 -5.55 5.79 -1.73
N PRO A 260 -6.40 6.29 -2.65
CA PRO A 260 -7.11 5.41 -3.59
C PRO A 260 -6.17 4.61 -4.50
N LEU A 261 -5.10 5.24 -5.03
CA LEU A 261 -4.10 4.57 -5.88
C LEU A 261 -3.33 3.49 -5.11
N MET A 262 -2.95 3.80 -3.87
CA MET A 262 -2.27 2.86 -2.97
C MET A 262 -3.15 1.65 -2.62
N ARG A 263 -4.47 1.82 -2.59
CA ARG A 263 -5.41 0.72 -2.30
C ARG A 263 -5.75 -0.15 -3.51
N ASP A 264 -5.52 0.32 -4.74
CA ASP A 264 -5.89 -0.43 -5.94
C ASP A 264 -4.94 -1.61 -6.21
N PRO A 265 -5.37 -2.87 -6.12
CA PRO A 265 -4.49 -4.02 -6.35
C PRO A 265 -3.96 -4.15 -7.79
N TYR A 266 -4.54 -3.44 -8.76
CA TYR A 266 -4.15 -3.49 -10.17
C TYR A 266 -3.08 -2.46 -10.55
N ILE A 267 -2.78 -1.50 -9.67
CA ILE A 267 -1.68 -0.55 -9.87
C ILE A 267 -0.36 -1.17 -9.41
N GLU A 268 0.68 -1.09 -10.25
CA GLU A 268 2.05 -1.51 -9.93
C GLU A 268 2.92 -0.31 -9.51
N ASP A 269 2.91 0.77 -10.30
CA ASP A 269 3.72 1.97 -10.06
C ASP A 269 2.83 3.23 -10.00
N ILE A 270 3.23 4.22 -9.19
CA ILE A 270 2.62 5.54 -9.07
C ILE A 270 3.72 6.59 -9.20
N SER A 271 3.57 7.57 -10.08
CA SER A 271 4.59 8.59 -10.32
C SER A 271 3.99 10.00 -10.31
N CYS A 272 4.62 10.90 -9.57
CA CYS A 272 4.30 12.33 -9.53
C CYS A 272 5.53 13.12 -9.95
N ASP A 273 5.46 13.71 -11.15
CA ASP A 273 6.58 14.40 -11.79
C ASP A 273 6.66 15.91 -11.46
N GLY A 274 5.80 16.39 -10.57
CA GLY A 274 5.81 17.77 -10.07
C GLY A 274 4.42 18.38 -9.85
N PRO A 275 4.37 19.66 -9.43
CA PRO A 275 3.14 20.39 -9.21
C PRO A 275 2.45 20.72 -10.55
N SER A 276 1.11 20.78 -10.51
CA SER A 276 0.22 21.00 -11.66
C SER A 276 0.37 19.96 -12.78
N ILE A 277 0.94 18.79 -12.47
CA ILE A 277 1.06 17.66 -13.39
C ILE A 277 0.21 16.53 -12.80
N PRO A 278 -0.63 15.87 -13.61
CA PRO A 278 -1.32 14.64 -13.22
C PRO A 278 -0.35 13.61 -12.65
N VAL A 279 -0.78 12.91 -11.60
CA VAL A 279 -0.10 11.71 -11.13
C VAL A 279 -0.34 10.63 -12.18
N TYR A 280 0.74 10.02 -12.67
CA TYR A 280 0.69 8.89 -13.58
C TYR A 280 0.72 7.58 -12.80
N ILE A 281 0.10 6.55 -13.36
CA ILE A 281 0.12 5.21 -12.81
C ILE A 281 0.54 4.19 -13.87
N TYR A 282 1.03 3.05 -13.42
CA TYR A 282 1.15 1.86 -14.24
C TYR A 282 0.12 0.82 -13.80
N HIS A 283 -0.92 0.61 -14.61
CA HIS A 283 -1.98 -0.37 -14.40
C HIS A 283 -1.65 -1.69 -15.11
N GLN A 284 -1.92 -2.83 -14.48
CA GLN A 284 -1.62 -4.16 -15.05
C GLN A 284 -2.23 -4.39 -16.44
N LYS A 285 -3.43 -3.85 -16.69
CA LYS A 285 -4.19 -3.99 -17.94
C LYS A 285 -4.06 -2.80 -18.91
N TYR A 286 -4.01 -1.57 -18.39
CA TYR A 286 -4.08 -0.34 -19.18
C TYR A 286 -2.71 0.34 -19.32
N GLU A 287 -1.65 -0.29 -18.79
CA GLU A 287 -0.29 0.21 -18.78
C GLU A 287 -0.21 1.63 -18.19
N SER A 288 0.48 2.55 -18.86
CA SER A 288 0.64 3.92 -18.39
C SER A 288 -0.65 4.72 -18.62
N ALA A 289 -1.29 5.16 -17.54
CA ALA A 289 -2.48 6.00 -17.60
C ALA A 289 -2.29 7.26 -16.73
N GLU A 290 -2.81 8.39 -17.21
CA GLU A 290 -2.88 9.61 -16.40
C GLU A 290 -4.05 9.54 -15.43
N SER A 291 -3.87 10.06 -14.21
CA SER A 291 -4.96 10.14 -13.23
C SER A 291 -5.53 11.55 -13.10
N ASN A 292 -6.75 11.66 -12.57
CA ASN A 292 -7.33 12.96 -12.22
C ASN A 292 -6.75 13.58 -10.92
N ILE A 293 -5.75 12.94 -10.30
CA ILE A 293 -5.10 13.43 -9.09
C ILE A 293 -3.90 14.30 -9.49
N TYR A 294 -3.85 15.53 -9.00
CA TYR A 294 -2.68 16.41 -9.13
C TYR A 294 -2.56 17.33 -7.90
N PHE A 295 -1.39 17.94 -7.75
CA PHE A 295 -1.09 18.92 -6.69
C PHE A 295 -1.00 20.30 -7.31
N GLU A 296 -1.92 21.21 -6.98
CA GLU A 296 -1.97 22.53 -7.63
C GLU A 296 -0.74 23.38 -7.31
N LYS A 297 -0.29 23.34 -6.04
CA LYS A 297 0.76 24.22 -5.52
C LYS A 297 2.00 23.42 -5.17
N GLU A 298 3.15 24.01 -5.44
CA GLU A 298 4.46 23.47 -5.06
C GLU A 298 4.55 23.21 -3.54
N SER A 299 4.10 24.15 -2.71
CA SER A 299 4.10 23.99 -1.25
C SER A 299 3.23 22.84 -0.74
N GLU A 300 2.16 22.48 -1.47
CA GLU A 300 1.32 21.33 -1.15
C GLU A 300 2.07 20.03 -1.41
N LEU A 301 2.72 19.93 -2.57
CA LEU A 301 3.52 18.77 -2.95
C LEU A 301 4.74 18.60 -2.05
N ASP A 302 5.44 19.68 -1.71
CA ASP A 302 6.57 19.66 -0.78
C ASP A 302 6.14 19.10 0.60
N SER A 303 5.03 19.62 1.14
CA SER A 303 4.49 19.16 2.42
C SER A 303 4.08 17.69 2.37
N PHE A 304 3.52 17.27 1.23
CA PHE A 304 3.10 15.89 1.00
C PHE A 304 4.30 14.94 0.93
N VAL A 305 5.32 15.31 0.18
CA VAL A 305 6.58 14.59 0.03
C VAL A 305 7.31 14.44 1.37
N ILE A 306 7.41 15.53 2.16
CA ILE A 306 8.01 15.48 3.50
C ILE A 306 7.26 14.48 4.40
N LYS A 307 5.92 14.45 4.30
CA LYS A 307 5.10 13.50 5.06
C LYS A 307 5.28 12.06 4.60
N LEU A 308 5.45 11.81 3.30
CA LEU A 308 5.78 10.49 2.79
C LEU A 308 7.16 10.03 3.26
N ALA A 309 8.16 10.91 3.24
CA ALA A 309 9.49 10.63 3.80
C ALA A 309 9.41 10.25 5.30
N GLN A 310 8.61 10.97 6.09
CA GLN A 310 8.41 10.62 7.51
C GLN A 310 7.73 9.25 7.69
N LYS A 311 6.84 8.84 6.78
CA LYS A 311 6.22 7.51 6.82
C LYS A 311 7.21 6.37 6.56
N THR A 312 8.34 6.63 5.90
CA THR A 312 9.43 5.64 5.76
C THR A 312 10.36 5.61 6.98
N GLY A 313 10.10 6.44 7.99
CA GLY A 313 10.97 6.59 9.17
C GLY A 313 12.22 7.44 8.91
N ARG A 314 12.28 8.15 7.78
CA ARG A 314 13.42 8.95 7.36
C ARG A 314 13.06 10.45 7.30
N HIS A 315 14.09 11.28 7.15
CA HIS A 315 13.96 12.71 6.98
C HIS A 315 14.52 13.12 5.64
N ILE A 316 13.89 14.11 5.02
CA ILE A 316 14.35 14.74 3.78
C ILE A 316 14.49 16.23 4.05
N SER A 317 15.49 16.85 3.44
CA SER A 317 15.75 18.28 3.61
C SER A 317 16.27 18.89 2.32
N ILE A 318 16.41 20.20 2.28
CA ILE A 318 17.02 20.87 1.11
C ILE A 318 18.49 20.43 0.95
N ALA A 319 19.22 20.23 2.06
CA ALA A 319 20.61 19.78 2.02
C ALA A 319 20.76 18.32 1.57
N GLU A 320 19.77 17.48 1.85
CA GLU A 320 19.69 16.07 1.44
C GLU A 320 18.33 15.84 0.74
N PRO A 321 18.21 16.27 -0.53
CA PRO A 321 16.93 16.36 -1.23
C PRO A 321 16.51 15.05 -1.92
N LEU A 322 17.31 14.00 -1.85
CA LEU A 322 17.01 12.68 -2.42
C LEU A 322 16.81 11.66 -1.31
N LEU A 323 15.77 10.85 -1.44
CA LEU A 323 15.46 9.81 -0.48
C LEU A 323 14.90 8.57 -1.18
N ASP A 324 15.55 7.45 -0.95
CA ASP A 324 15.00 6.12 -1.18
C ASP A 324 14.53 5.53 0.17
N GLY A 325 13.41 4.82 0.15
CA GLY A 325 12.88 4.19 1.35
C GLY A 325 11.72 3.22 1.10
N THR A 326 11.18 2.70 2.19
CA THR A 326 10.09 1.72 2.18
C THR A 326 8.93 2.25 3.00
N LEU A 327 7.74 2.26 2.42
CA LEU A 327 6.50 2.66 3.07
C LEU A 327 6.01 1.56 4.04
N PRO A 328 5.10 1.88 4.99
CA PRO A 328 4.61 0.92 5.97
C PRO A 328 3.93 -0.34 5.40
N ASP A 329 3.41 -0.26 4.17
CA ASP A 329 2.81 -1.38 3.43
C ASP A 329 3.84 -2.23 2.67
N GLY A 330 5.13 -1.90 2.76
CA GLY A 330 6.23 -2.59 2.06
C GLY A 330 6.59 -1.98 0.71
N SER A 331 5.76 -1.07 0.18
CA SER A 331 5.98 -0.41 -1.11
C SER A 331 7.28 0.41 -1.11
N ARG A 332 8.08 0.32 -2.17
CA ARG A 332 9.28 1.15 -2.35
C ARG A 332 8.85 2.56 -2.74
N ILE A 333 9.55 3.56 -2.22
CA ILE A 333 9.35 4.94 -2.62
C ILE A 333 10.70 5.62 -2.88
N GLN A 334 10.77 6.35 -3.98
CA GLN A 334 11.80 7.32 -4.28
C GLN A 334 11.20 8.73 -4.21
N ILE A 335 11.91 9.65 -3.59
CA ILE A 335 11.47 11.03 -3.38
C ILE A 335 12.59 11.99 -3.79
N SER A 336 12.20 13.09 -4.45
CA SER A 336 13.03 14.29 -4.59
C SER A 336 12.33 15.52 -4.00
N LEU A 337 13.02 16.32 -3.19
CA LEU A 337 12.49 17.54 -2.58
C LEU A 337 13.01 18.80 -3.27
N GLY A 338 12.09 19.71 -3.58
CA GLY A 338 12.36 21.04 -4.10
C GLY A 338 12.94 21.03 -5.51
N LYS A 339 13.38 22.22 -5.96
CA LYS A 339 13.88 22.44 -7.32
C LYS A 339 15.39 22.23 -7.49
N GLU A 340 16.09 21.89 -6.42
CA GLU A 340 17.55 21.77 -6.44
C GLU A 340 18.02 20.59 -7.28
N VAL A 341 17.26 19.49 -7.27
CA VAL A 341 17.55 18.29 -8.07
C VAL A 341 16.56 18.11 -9.22
N THR A 342 15.30 18.52 -9.04
CA THR A 342 14.23 18.34 -10.03
C THR A 342 13.69 19.68 -10.50
N THR A 343 13.92 20.04 -11.76
CA THR A 343 13.62 21.39 -12.28
C THR A 343 12.14 21.79 -12.22
N ARG A 344 11.24 20.81 -12.15
CA ARG A 344 9.78 21.01 -12.08
C ARG A 344 9.26 21.14 -10.65
N GLY A 345 10.09 20.95 -9.63
CA GLY A 345 9.69 20.89 -8.22
C GLY A 345 9.67 19.45 -7.70
N SER A 346 9.31 19.27 -6.43
CA SER A 346 9.35 17.97 -5.75
C SER A 346 8.67 16.84 -6.54
N THR A 347 9.20 15.63 -6.44
CA THR A 347 8.68 14.44 -7.12
C THR A 347 8.65 13.24 -6.18
N PHE A 348 7.81 12.26 -6.51
CA PHE A 348 7.89 10.93 -5.90
C PHE A 348 7.50 9.84 -6.88
N THR A 349 8.12 8.68 -6.75
CA THR A 349 7.73 7.46 -7.46
C THR A 349 7.59 6.33 -6.45
N ILE A 350 6.45 5.63 -6.47
CA ILE A 350 6.16 4.49 -5.61
C ILE A 350 6.04 3.26 -6.49
N ARG A 351 6.78 2.21 -6.13
CA ARG A 351 6.55 0.85 -6.62
C ARG A 351 5.85 0.05 -5.55
N LYS A 352 4.64 -0.41 -5.87
CA LYS A 352 3.77 -1.04 -4.88
C LYS A 352 4.26 -2.42 -4.52
N TYR A 353 4.22 -2.73 -3.23
CA TYR A 353 4.38 -4.09 -2.75
C TYR A 353 3.11 -4.87 -3.05
N LYS A 354 3.29 -6.06 -3.61
CA LYS A 354 2.17 -6.95 -3.93
C LYS A 354 1.94 -7.91 -2.77
N GLU A 355 0.87 -7.68 -2.00
CA GLU A 355 0.51 -8.54 -0.86
C GLU A 355 0.27 -9.99 -1.30
N ASN A 356 -0.41 -10.18 -2.44
CA ASN A 356 -0.65 -11.51 -3.02
C ASN A 356 0.28 -11.73 -4.23
N PRO A 357 1.41 -12.45 -4.06
CA PRO A 357 2.32 -12.73 -5.16
C PRO A 357 1.67 -13.67 -6.18
N PHE A 358 2.19 -13.65 -7.41
CA PHE A 358 1.79 -14.63 -8.41
C PHE A 358 2.30 -16.02 -8.04
N THR A 359 1.55 -17.05 -8.43
CA THR A 359 1.77 -18.44 -8.09
C THR A 359 2.17 -19.27 -9.33
N PRO A 360 2.70 -20.50 -9.17
CA PRO A 360 3.02 -21.36 -10.30
C PRO A 360 1.85 -21.59 -11.29
N PRO A 361 0.59 -21.81 -10.84
CA PRO A 361 -0.57 -21.83 -11.75
C PRO A 361 -0.75 -20.55 -12.56
N ASP A 362 -0.45 -19.37 -11.99
CA ASP A 362 -0.51 -18.09 -12.71
C ASP A 362 0.54 -18.00 -13.80
N LEU A 363 1.76 -18.46 -13.52
CA LEU A 363 2.83 -18.49 -14.51
C LEU A 363 2.48 -19.37 -15.72
N VAL A 364 1.74 -20.46 -15.49
CA VAL A 364 1.23 -21.33 -16.56
C VAL A 364 0.08 -20.66 -17.30
N ASP A 365 -0.86 -20.05 -16.57
CA ASP A 365 -2.02 -19.35 -17.14
C ASP A 365 -1.62 -18.20 -18.06
N PHE A 366 -0.62 -17.41 -17.66
CA PHE A 366 -0.05 -16.34 -18.48
C PHE A 366 0.82 -16.86 -19.64
N ASN A 367 0.98 -18.17 -19.78
CA ASN A 367 1.91 -18.82 -20.69
C ASN A 367 3.36 -18.31 -20.48
N THR A 368 3.74 -17.89 -19.27
CA THR A 368 5.11 -17.46 -18.95
C THR A 368 6.04 -18.66 -18.85
N PHE A 369 5.54 -19.74 -18.28
CA PHE A 369 6.17 -21.07 -18.23
C PHE A 369 5.15 -22.11 -18.70
N SER A 370 5.60 -23.21 -19.30
CA SER A 370 4.74 -24.38 -19.47
C SER A 370 4.57 -25.15 -18.15
N THR A 371 3.50 -25.94 -18.04
CA THR A 371 3.29 -26.86 -16.90
C THR A 371 4.50 -27.79 -16.68
N ALA A 372 5.11 -28.26 -17.78
CA ALA A 372 6.32 -29.08 -17.75
C ALA A 372 7.52 -28.33 -17.14
N MET A 373 7.74 -27.07 -17.50
CA MET A 373 8.83 -26.27 -16.92
C MET A 373 8.62 -26.02 -15.43
N VAL A 374 7.38 -25.75 -15.01
CA VAL A 374 7.05 -25.56 -13.59
C VAL A 374 7.27 -26.84 -12.80
N ALA A 375 6.83 -27.99 -13.31
CA ALA A 375 7.06 -29.29 -12.67
C ALA A 375 8.55 -29.65 -12.59
N TYR A 376 9.32 -29.30 -13.63
CA TYR A 376 10.78 -29.47 -13.64
C TYR A 376 11.44 -28.63 -12.54
N LEU A 377 11.09 -27.35 -12.45
CA LEU A 377 11.59 -26.46 -11.41
C LEU A 377 11.13 -26.89 -10.01
N TRP A 378 9.92 -27.45 -9.87
CA TRP A 378 9.47 -28.03 -8.60
C TRP A 378 10.42 -29.16 -8.17
N MET A 379 10.70 -30.13 -9.05
CA MET A 379 11.63 -31.23 -8.73
C MET A 379 13.03 -30.72 -8.41
N ALA A 380 13.51 -29.71 -9.14
CA ALA A 380 14.80 -29.09 -8.86
C ALA A 380 14.83 -28.40 -7.48
N VAL A 381 13.80 -27.63 -7.13
CA VAL A 381 13.67 -26.97 -5.82
C VAL A 381 13.66 -28.01 -4.72
N GLU A 382 12.81 -29.04 -4.81
CA GLU A 382 12.70 -30.09 -3.79
C GLU A 382 14.04 -30.80 -3.51
N ASN A 383 14.85 -31.01 -4.56
CA ASN A 383 16.16 -31.66 -4.48
C ASN A 383 17.32 -30.67 -4.27
N GLY A 384 17.02 -29.46 -3.79
CA GLY A 384 18.04 -28.52 -3.33
C GLY A 384 18.93 -27.95 -4.44
N LYS A 385 18.50 -27.98 -5.69
CA LYS A 385 19.24 -27.41 -6.83
C LYS A 385 19.11 -25.89 -6.82
N SER A 386 20.24 -25.19 -6.89
CA SER A 386 20.35 -23.74 -6.91
C SER A 386 19.99 -23.16 -8.28
N ALA A 387 19.35 -21.98 -8.29
CA ALA A 387 18.87 -21.37 -9.53
C ALA A 387 19.02 -19.85 -9.55
N ILE A 388 19.40 -19.30 -10.71
CA ILE A 388 19.36 -17.87 -10.98
C ILE A 388 18.33 -17.58 -12.08
N PHE A 389 17.45 -16.62 -11.80
CA PHE A 389 16.48 -16.09 -12.75
C PHE A 389 17.06 -14.85 -13.42
N GLY A 390 17.47 -14.98 -14.68
CA GLY A 390 18.02 -13.93 -15.54
C GLY A 390 16.96 -13.19 -16.36
N GLY A 391 17.27 -11.97 -16.77
CA GLY A 391 16.47 -11.19 -17.73
C GLY A 391 16.56 -9.66 -17.57
N GLY A 392 16.06 -8.95 -18.57
CA GLY A 392 15.95 -7.48 -18.56
C GLY A 392 15.10 -6.91 -17.42
N THR A 393 15.07 -5.58 -17.29
CA THR A 393 14.19 -4.90 -16.33
C THR A 393 12.72 -5.19 -16.66
N ALA A 394 11.91 -5.41 -15.62
CA ALA A 394 10.47 -5.72 -15.73
C ALA A 394 10.11 -7.02 -16.50
N SER A 395 11.08 -7.91 -16.74
CA SER A 395 10.85 -9.21 -17.41
C SER A 395 10.14 -10.26 -16.55
N GLY A 396 9.99 -10.03 -15.24
CA GLY A 396 9.29 -10.94 -14.32
C GLY A 396 10.19 -11.78 -13.41
N LYS A 397 11.49 -11.47 -13.30
CA LYS A 397 12.46 -12.31 -12.56
C LYS A 397 12.05 -12.61 -11.13
N THR A 398 11.83 -11.56 -10.34
CA THR A 398 11.43 -11.70 -8.94
C THR A 398 10.07 -12.38 -8.81
N THR A 399 9.16 -12.14 -9.77
CA THR A 399 7.85 -12.79 -9.81
C THR A 399 7.98 -14.30 -9.92
N SER A 400 8.78 -14.78 -10.88
CA SER A 400 8.97 -16.22 -11.06
C SER A 400 9.78 -16.83 -9.92
N LEU A 401 10.80 -16.13 -9.42
CA LEU A 401 11.54 -16.54 -8.23
C LEU A 401 10.60 -16.78 -7.05
N ASN A 402 9.70 -15.83 -6.77
CA ASN A 402 8.75 -15.92 -5.67
C ASN A 402 7.76 -17.08 -5.85
N ALA A 403 7.20 -17.23 -7.05
CA ALA A 403 6.27 -18.31 -7.38
C ALA A 403 6.93 -19.70 -7.24
N ILE A 404 8.13 -19.89 -7.77
CA ILE A 404 8.85 -21.17 -7.70
C ILE A 404 9.32 -21.47 -6.28
N SER A 405 9.59 -20.44 -5.47
CA SER A 405 9.93 -20.60 -4.04
C SER A 405 8.78 -21.19 -3.20
N LEU A 406 7.55 -21.23 -3.73
CA LEU A 406 6.45 -21.95 -3.07
C LEU A 406 6.65 -23.47 -3.04
N PHE A 407 7.54 -24.01 -3.88
CA PHE A 407 7.90 -25.42 -3.87
C PHE A 407 8.94 -25.79 -2.79
N ILE A 408 9.51 -24.81 -2.08
CA ILE A 408 10.45 -25.10 -0.98
C ILE A 408 9.71 -25.91 0.10
N PRO A 409 10.24 -27.09 0.51
CA PRO A 409 9.60 -27.92 1.52
C PRO A 409 9.36 -27.15 2.84
N PRO A 410 8.19 -27.32 3.48
CA PRO A 410 7.74 -26.42 4.55
C PRO A 410 8.54 -26.52 5.85
N GLU A 411 9.28 -27.62 6.06
CA GLU A 411 10.16 -27.81 7.22
C GLU A 411 11.50 -27.06 7.08
N MET A 412 11.86 -26.64 5.87
CA MET A 412 13.15 -26.02 5.57
C MET A 412 13.25 -24.61 6.12
N LYS A 413 14.44 -24.23 6.58
CA LYS A 413 14.74 -22.87 7.00
C LYS A 413 15.12 -22.02 5.81
N ILE A 414 14.42 -20.91 5.65
CA ILE A 414 14.61 -19.98 4.54
C ILE A 414 15.15 -18.66 5.11
N THR A 415 16.18 -18.11 4.49
CA THR A 415 16.60 -16.72 4.70
C THR A 415 16.49 -15.96 3.38
N THR A 416 15.68 -14.90 3.35
CA THR A 416 15.63 -13.99 2.19
C THR A 416 16.47 -12.74 2.47
N ILE A 417 17.14 -12.20 1.47
CA ILE A 417 17.98 -11.00 1.58
C ILE A 417 17.66 -10.10 0.38
N GLU A 418 17.13 -8.92 0.65
CA GLU A 418 16.61 -8.04 -0.39
C GLU A 418 16.99 -6.57 -0.13
N ASP A 419 17.12 -5.75 -1.17
CA ASP A 419 17.23 -4.29 -0.99
C ASP A 419 15.91 -3.69 -0.55
N THR A 420 14.83 -4.21 -1.11
CA THR A 420 13.46 -3.87 -0.79
C THR A 420 12.71 -5.17 -0.73
N ARG A 421 11.85 -5.32 0.28
CA ARG A 421 11.01 -6.50 0.41
C ARG A 421 10.09 -6.63 -0.80
N GLU A 422 10.29 -7.68 -1.61
CA GLU A 422 9.45 -8.05 -2.75
C GLU A 422 8.90 -9.49 -2.59
N LEU A 423 9.65 -10.36 -1.91
CA LEU A 423 9.25 -11.74 -1.65
C LEU A 423 8.17 -11.83 -0.57
N ASN A 424 7.24 -12.77 -0.77
CA ASN A 424 6.21 -13.11 0.20
C ASN A 424 6.02 -14.62 0.23
N LEU A 425 6.55 -15.25 1.27
CA LEU A 425 6.61 -16.69 1.41
C LEU A 425 5.65 -17.16 2.52
N PRO A 426 4.86 -18.23 2.30
CA PRO A 426 3.94 -18.76 3.31
C PRO A 426 4.64 -19.61 4.38
N GLN A 427 5.89 -20.03 4.16
CA GLN A 427 6.60 -20.91 5.08
C GLN A 427 6.89 -20.21 6.42
N PRO A 428 6.60 -20.85 7.57
CA PRO A 428 6.75 -20.22 8.88
C PRO A 428 8.22 -20.09 9.33
N ASN A 429 9.10 -21.00 8.88
CA ASN A 429 10.53 -21.00 9.24
C ASN A 429 11.35 -20.09 8.30
N TRP A 430 10.92 -18.83 8.20
CA TRP A 430 11.47 -17.85 7.27
C TRP A 430 12.00 -16.61 8.02
N ILE A 431 13.24 -16.23 7.70
CA ILE A 431 13.90 -15.01 8.18
C ILE A 431 14.01 -14.02 7.00
N PRO A 432 13.19 -12.95 6.96
CA PRO A 432 13.34 -11.89 5.98
C PRO A 432 14.41 -10.88 6.41
N GLY A 433 15.44 -10.71 5.58
CA GLY A 433 16.49 -9.70 5.71
C GLY A 433 16.34 -8.60 4.65
N VAL A 434 16.45 -7.35 5.07
CA VAL A 434 16.41 -6.19 4.17
C VAL A 434 17.62 -5.30 4.45
N THR A 435 18.26 -4.79 3.38
CA THR A 435 19.39 -3.86 3.51
C THR A 435 18.96 -2.56 4.20
N ARG A 436 19.93 -1.85 4.75
CA ARG A 436 19.67 -0.59 5.44
C ARG A 436 20.78 0.40 5.15
N GLU A 437 20.43 1.51 4.50
CA GLU A 437 21.35 2.63 4.34
C GLU A 437 21.65 3.30 5.69
N SER A 438 22.75 4.05 5.76
CA SER A 438 23.19 4.73 6.96
C SER A 438 22.23 5.85 7.40
N TYR A 439 22.20 6.13 8.71
CA TYR A 439 21.49 7.29 9.24
C TYR A 439 22.44 8.50 9.29
N GLY A 440 22.06 9.61 8.66
CA GLY A 440 22.75 10.90 8.81
C GLY A 440 24.16 10.97 8.20
N GLY A 441 24.37 10.31 7.06
CA GLY A 441 25.60 10.45 6.25
C GLY A 441 26.84 9.72 6.80
N ALA A 442 26.74 8.99 7.92
CA ALA A 442 27.84 8.19 8.44
C ALA A 442 27.83 6.76 7.86
N GLU A 443 28.66 6.51 6.84
CA GLU A 443 28.78 5.21 6.12
C GLU A 443 28.92 3.99 7.05
N GLU A 444 29.54 4.15 8.23
CA GLU A 444 29.79 3.10 9.23
C GLU A 444 28.53 2.37 9.77
N THR A 445 27.34 2.89 9.50
CA THR A 445 26.08 2.29 9.98
C THR A 445 25.22 1.65 8.89
N SER A 446 25.71 1.58 7.64
CA SER A 446 25.02 0.87 6.57
C SER A 446 25.08 -0.65 6.78
N ILE A 447 24.09 -1.36 6.26
CA ILE A 447 24.02 -2.83 6.24
C ILE A 447 23.70 -3.21 4.80
N GLU A 448 24.65 -3.81 4.11
CA GLU A 448 24.50 -4.22 2.71
C GLU A 448 24.07 -5.69 2.61
N MET A 449 23.70 -6.14 1.41
CA MET A 449 23.36 -7.55 1.17
C MET A 449 24.50 -8.48 1.55
N TYR A 450 25.75 -8.06 1.31
CA TYR A 450 26.95 -8.78 1.68
C TYR A 450 27.02 -9.11 3.17
N ASP A 451 26.68 -8.14 4.03
CA ASP A 451 26.68 -8.31 5.49
C ASP A 451 25.57 -9.26 5.95
N LEU A 452 24.37 -9.09 5.38
CA LEU A 452 23.23 -9.96 5.66
C LEU A 452 23.51 -11.40 5.24
N LEU A 453 24.15 -11.60 4.09
CA LEU A 453 24.44 -12.91 3.54
C LEU A 453 25.51 -13.64 4.37
N LYS A 454 26.56 -12.93 4.79
CA LYS A 454 27.53 -13.47 5.76
C LYS A 454 26.89 -13.85 7.10
N SER A 455 25.95 -13.04 7.57
CA SER A 455 25.21 -13.32 8.81
C SER A 455 24.30 -14.54 8.64
N ALA A 456 23.61 -14.64 7.51
CA ALA A 456 22.71 -15.74 7.17
C ALA A 456 23.42 -17.10 7.19
N LEU A 457 24.66 -17.19 6.69
CA LEU A 457 25.44 -18.44 6.74
C LEU A 457 25.66 -18.99 8.15
N ARG A 458 25.62 -18.14 9.20
CA ARG A 458 25.71 -18.58 10.60
C ARG A 458 24.39 -19.06 11.17
N GLN A 459 23.29 -18.76 10.50
CA GLN A 459 21.96 -19.19 10.89
C GLN A 459 21.65 -20.61 10.41
N ARG A 460 22.54 -21.23 9.61
CA ARG A 460 22.35 -22.56 9.00
C ARG A 460 20.99 -22.66 8.28
N PRO A 461 20.70 -21.78 7.31
CA PRO A 461 19.52 -21.93 6.46
C PRO A 461 19.74 -23.10 5.49
N GLU A 462 18.68 -23.80 5.13
CA GLU A 462 18.72 -24.74 3.99
C GLU A 462 18.57 -23.99 2.66
N TYR A 463 17.74 -22.94 2.64
CA TYR A 463 17.53 -22.09 1.46
C TYR A 463 17.93 -20.64 1.73
N ILE A 464 18.74 -20.09 0.83
CA ILE A 464 19.11 -18.68 0.83
C ILE A 464 18.59 -18.03 -0.45
N ILE A 465 17.71 -17.05 -0.33
CA ILE A 465 17.16 -16.34 -1.48
C ILE A 465 17.66 -14.90 -1.46
N VAL A 466 18.40 -14.51 -2.49
CA VAL A 466 18.84 -13.12 -2.66
C VAL A 466 17.94 -12.46 -3.71
N GLY A 467 17.35 -11.31 -3.40
CA GLY A 467 16.40 -10.66 -4.30
C GLY A 467 17.00 -10.39 -5.68
N GLU A 468 18.18 -9.77 -5.73
CA GLU A 468 18.93 -9.60 -6.97
C GLU A 468 20.43 -9.47 -6.69
N VAL A 469 21.26 -10.18 -7.43
CA VAL A 469 22.71 -10.03 -7.39
C VAL A 469 23.20 -9.01 -8.41
N ARG A 470 23.99 -8.04 -7.94
CA ARG A 470 24.53 -6.90 -8.70
C ARG A 470 26.00 -6.61 -8.39
N GLY A 471 26.55 -7.11 -7.27
CA GLY A 471 27.88 -6.78 -6.78
C GLY A 471 28.52 -7.87 -5.91
N ASN A 472 29.24 -7.43 -4.88
CA ASN A 472 30.11 -8.29 -4.05
C ASN A 472 29.35 -9.41 -3.31
N GLU A 473 28.06 -9.23 -3.04
CA GLU A 473 27.21 -10.24 -2.41
C GLU A 473 27.12 -11.54 -3.22
N ALA A 474 27.25 -11.46 -4.55
CA ALA A 474 27.25 -12.65 -5.40
C ALA A 474 28.39 -13.61 -5.05
N TYR A 475 29.57 -13.10 -4.63
CA TYR A 475 30.69 -13.97 -4.24
C TYR A 475 30.32 -14.85 -3.05
N VAL A 476 29.68 -14.26 -2.04
CA VAL A 476 29.25 -15.00 -0.85
C VAL A 476 28.10 -15.96 -1.22
N LEU A 477 27.25 -15.60 -2.19
CA LEU A 477 26.18 -16.46 -2.67
C LEU A 477 26.72 -17.73 -3.33
N PHE A 478 27.66 -17.58 -4.28
CA PHE A 478 28.32 -18.72 -4.92
C PHE A 478 29.15 -19.55 -3.92
N GLN A 479 29.74 -18.91 -2.91
CA GLN A 479 30.37 -19.64 -1.81
C GLN A 479 29.35 -20.45 -0.99
N ALA A 480 28.16 -19.92 -0.78
CA ALA A 480 27.07 -20.63 -0.10
C ALA A 480 26.65 -21.87 -0.90
N MET A 481 26.47 -21.73 -2.22
CA MET A 481 26.20 -22.84 -3.15
C MET A 481 27.25 -23.93 -3.03
N ALA A 482 28.54 -23.56 -3.16
CA ALA A 482 29.67 -24.49 -3.09
C ALA A 482 29.83 -25.17 -1.71
N THR A 483 29.20 -24.64 -0.65
CA THR A 483 29.22 -25.21 0.70
C THR A 483 27.94 -25.98 1.05
N GLY A 484 27.08 -26.24 0.06
CA GLY A 484 25.89 -27.09 0.19
C GLY A 484 24.62 -26.36 0.66
N HIS A 485 24.57 -25.03 0.57
CA HIS A 485 23.33 -24.28 0.76
C HIS A 485 22.60 -24.19 -0.59
N THR A 486 21.31 -24.48 -0.63
CA THR A 486 20.51 -24.22 -1.82
C THR A 486 20.24 -22.74 -1.93
N THR A 487 20.50 -22.16 -3.10
CA THR A 487 20.34 -20.71 -3.27
C THR A 487 19.50 -20.36 -4.48
N PHE A 488 18.69 -19.31 -4.32
CA PHE A 488 17.99 -18.70 -5.43
C PHE A 488 18.30 -17.21 -5.52
N SER A 489 18.42 -16.70 -6.75
CA SER A 489 18.60 -15.27 -6.95
C SER A 489 18.06 -14.79 -8.29
N THR A 490 18.02 -13.47 -8.48
CA THR A 490 17.79 -12.87 -9.79
C THR A 490 19.01 -12.09 -10.27
N MET A 491 19.17 -11.95 -11.59
CA MET A 491 20.22 -11.12 -12.18
C MET A 491 19.76 -10.48 -13.48
N HIS A 492 20.26 -9.28 -13.77
CA HIS A 492 20.13 -8.69 -15.10
C HIS A 492 21.04 -9.37 -16.12
N ALA A 493 20.48 -10.20 -16.99
CA ALA A 493 21.19 -10.83 -18.10
C ALA A 493 20.21 -11.33 -19.16
N ASP A 494 20.46 -11.01 -20.44
CA ASP A 494 19.58 -11.41 -21.54
C ASP A 494 20.02 -12.71 -22.25
N SER A 495 21.18 -13.25 -21.85
CA SER A 495 21.73 -14.53 -22.28
C SER A 495 22.65 -15.13 -21.20
N ILE A 496 22.97 -16.42 -21.32
CA ILE A 496 23.91 -17.08 -20.40
C ILE A 496 25.32 -16.51 -20.54
N GLU A 497 25.75 -16.16 -21.75
CA GLU A 497 27.06 -15.54 -21.99
C GLU A 497 27.14 -14.16 -21.34
N SER A 498 26.06 -13.37 -21.41
CA SER A 498 25.97 -12.08 -20.73
C SER A 498 25.98 -12.24 -19.20
N ALA A 499 25.30 -13.27 -18.68
CA ALA A 499 25.29 -13.62 -17.27
C ALA A 499 26.71 -13.98 -16.77
N VAL A 500 27.39 -14.89 -17.46
CA VAL A 500 28.77 -15.30 -17.16
C VAL A 500 29.70 -14.09 -17.19
N HIS A 501 29.64 -13.27 -18.25
CA HIS A 501 30.47 -12.06 -18.35
C HIS A 501 30.24 -11.11 -17.18
N ARG A 502 28.99 -10.92 -16.72
CA ARG A 502 28.68 -10.07 -15.56
C ARG A 502 29.19 -10.65 -14.25
N LEU A 503 29.05 -11.96 -14.06
CA LEU A 503 29.53 -12.64 -12.86
C LEU A 503 31.06 -12.56 -12.77
N GLU A 504 31.79 -12.70 -13.88
CA GLU A 504 33.26 -12.75 -13.87
C GLU A 504 33.94 -11.39 -13.74
N ASN A 505 33.26 -10.31 -14.13
CA ASN A 505 33.86 -8.98 -14.16
C ASN A 505 33.42 -8.12 -12.96
N PRO A 506 34.19 -7.08 -12.59
CA PRO A 506 33.76 -6.09 -11.62
C PRO A 506 32.39 -5.47 -12.01
N PRO A 507 31.50 -5.21 -11.03
CA PRO A 507 31.73 -5.22 -9.58
C PRO A 507 31.56 -6.59 -8.89
N ILE A 508 31.36 -7.69 -9.62
CA ILE A 508 31.09 -9.01 -9.01
C ILE A 508 32.37 -9.85 -8.84
N ASN A 509 33.09 -10.11 -9.93
CA ASN A 509 34.39 -10.80 -9.94
C ASN A 509 34.39 -12.25 -9.38
N ILE A 510 33.44 -13.10 -9.80
CA ILE A 510 33.39 -14.54 -9.52
C ILE A 510 34.43 -15.31 -10.36
N PRO A 511 35.27 -16.17 -9.75
CA PRO A 511 36.11 -17.12 -10.49
C PRO A 511 35.25 -18.13 -11.27
N ARG A 512 35.59 -18.39 -12.54
CA ARG A 512 34.82 -19.31 -13.40
C ARG A 512 34.56 -20.69 -12.77
N SER A 513 35.53 -21.23 -12.03
CA SER A 513 35.39 -22.52 -11.34
C SER A 513 34.27 -22.54 -10.28
N MET A 514 33.84 -21.38 -9.76
CA MET A 514 32.71 -21.31 -8.83
C MET A 514 31.36 -21.37 -9.55
N LEU A 515 31.32 -21.10 -10.87
CA LEU A 515 30.06 -21.14 -11.63
C LEU A 515 29.47 -22.55 -11.73
N GLU A 516 30.30 -23.59 -11.57
CA GLU A 516 29.86 -24.99 -11.50
C GLU A 516 28.92 -25.27 -10.31
N ALA A 517 28.92 -24.41 -9.28
CA ALA A 517 28.03 -24.58 -8.13
C ALA A 517 26.59 -24.13 -8.39
N LEU A 518 26.31 -23.46 -9.52
CA LEU A 518 24.97 -23.08 -9.92
C LEU A 518 24.37 -24.19 -10.77
N ASP A 519 23.20 -24.72 -10.43
CA ASP A 519 22.59 -25.82 -11.22
C ASP A 519 21.76 -25.29 -12.40
N ILE A 520 20.94 -24.24 -12.17
CA ILE A 520 19.96 -23.75 -13.16
C ILE A 520 20.11 -22.25 -13.42
N PHE A 521 20.06 -21.87 -14.69
CA PHE A 521 19.89 -20.49 -15.13
C PHE A 521 18.64 -20.38 -16.01
N THR A 522 17.72 -19.49 -15.68
CA THR A 522 16.56 -19.19 -16.55
C THR A 522 16.74 -17.83 -17.20
N ILE A 523 16.26 -17.66 -18.43
CA ILE A 523 16.24 -16.36 -19.11
C ILE A 523 14.80 -15.95 -19.31
N GLN A 524 14.42 -14.79 -18.76
CA GLN A 524 13.09 -14.22 -18.91
C GLN A 524 13.13 -12.97 -19.76
N ILE A 525 12.16 -12.88 -20.66
CA ILE A 525 12.02 -11.77 -21.57
C ILE A 525 10.63 -11.17 -21.47
N GLN A 526 10.54 -9.88 -21.80
CA GLN A 526 9.29 -9.21 -22.04
C GLN A 526 9.18 -8.94 -23.54
N THR A 527 8.11 -9.43 -24.14
CA THR A 527 7.88 -9.35 -25.59
C THR A 527 6.44 -8.91 -25.87
N ARG A 528 6.10 -8.68 -27.14
CA ARG A 528 4.74 -8.34 -27.56
C ARG A 528 4.23 -9.43 -28.49
N THR A 529 3.09 -10.03 -28.15
CA THR A 529 2.33 -10.93 -29.01
C THR A 529 1.13 -10.18 -29.60
N ASN A 530 0.32 -10.86 -30.40
CA ASN A 530 -0.93 -10.30 -30.93
C ASN A 530 -1.90 -9.87 -29.81
N GLU A 531 -1.75 -10.44 -28.62
CA GLU A 531 -2.60 -10.20 -27.44
C GLU A 531 -2.06 -9.08 -26.54
N GLY A 532 -0.91 -8.49 -26.88
CA GLY A 532 -0.30 -7.39 -26.12
C GLY A 532 1.05 -7.75 -25.53
N ARG A 533 1.43 -7.06 -24.46
CA ARG A 533 2.74 -7.23 -23.80
C ARG A 533 2.69 -8.45 -22.88
N VAL A 534 3.58 -9.40 -23.13
CA VAL A 534 3.64 -10.66 -22.37
C VAL A 534 5.05 -10.92 -21.84
N ARG A 535 5.14 -11.75 -20.80
CA ARG A 535 6.40 -12.22 -20.23
C ARG A 535 6.55 -13.71 -20.55
N ARG A 536 7.74 -14.13 -20.96
CA ARG A 536 8.05 -15.52 -21.35
C ARG A 536 9.39 -15.93 -20.76
N CYS A 537 9.47 -17.16 -20.25
CA CYS A 537 10.74 -17.81 -19.96
C CYS A 537 11.34 -18.31 -21.27
N LYS A 538 12.25 -17.53 -21.84
CA LYS A 538 12.88 -17.81 -23.13
C LYS A 538 13.63 -19.15 -23.10
N GLU A 539 14.42 -19.38 -22.06
CA GLU A 539 15.28 -20.56 -21.94
C GLU A 539 15.40 -21.00 -20.47
N VAL A 540 15.46 -22.32 -20.25
CA VAL A 540 15.87 -22.94 -18.98
C VAL A 540 17.12 -23.75 -19.28
N ILE A 541 18.21 -23.40 -18.61
CA ILE A 541 19.56 -23.84 -18.89
C ILE A 541 20.10 -24.53 -17.64
N GLU A 542 20.59 -25.74 -17.78
CA GLU A 542 21.39 -26.42 -16.76
C GLU A 542 22.86 -26.07 -16.95
N ILE A 543 23.57 -25.86 -15.85
CA ILE A 543 25.03 -25.76 -15.85
C ILE A 543 25.56 -27.14 -15.45
N VAL A 544 26.36 -27.75 -16.32
CA VAL A 544 26.86 -29.11 -16.13
C VAL A 544 28.28 -29.11 -15.54
N GLY A 545 29.09 -28.12 -15.89
CA GLY A 545 30.46 -27.99 -15.41
C GLY A 545 31.29 -27.04 -16.27
N VAL A 546 32.60 -26.98 -16.04
CA VAL A 546 33.54 -26.23 -16.87
C VAL A 546 34.52 -27.20 -17.54
N ASP A 547 34.73 -27.05 -18.85
CA ASP A 547 35.72 -27.84 -19.57
C ASP A 547 37.14 -27.49 -19.08
N PRO A 548 37.94 -28.46 -18.58
CA PRO A 548 39.27 -28.17 -18.02
C PRO A 548 40.29 -27.66 -19.04
N HIS A 549 40.07 -27.87 -20.34
CA HIS A 549 41.00 -27.49 -21.42
C HIS A 549 40.63 -26.14 -22.03
N THR A 550 39.35 -25.92 -22.34
CA THR A 550 38.90 -24.67 -22.97
C THR A 550 38.50 -23.61 -21.94
N ASN A 551 38.28 -24.02 -20.68
CA ASN A 551 37.68 -23.20 -19.63
C ASN A 551 36.29 -22.68 -20.04
N GLU A 552 35.59 -23.36 -20.96
CA GLU A 552 34.22 -23.00 -21.35
C GLU A 552 33.19 -23.64 -20.43
N LEU A 553 32.10 -22.91 -20.18
CA LEU A 553 31.00 -23.42 -19.38
C LEU A 553 30.17 -24.40 -20.20
N ILE A 554 30.07 -25.65 -19.74
CA ILE A 554 29.25 -26.69 -20.34
C ILE A 554 27.82 -26.49 -19.83
N THR A 555 26.89 -26.33 -20.76
CA THR A 555 25.48 -26.05 -20.47
C THR A 555 24.57 -26.97 -21.27
N ASN A 556 23.39 -27.26 -20.71
CA ASN A 556 22.33 -28.00 -21.40
C ASN A 556 21.04 -27.17 -21.42
N ASN A 557 20.52 -26.87 -22.60
CA ASN A 557 19.27 -26.13 -22.76
C ASN A 557 18.09 -27.09 -22.68
N VAL A 558 17.44 -27.16 -21.52
CA VAL A 558 16.35 -28.08 -21.22
C VAL A 558 15.04 -27.64 -21.88
N PHE A 559 14.73 -26.35 -21.80
CA PHE A 559 13.54 -25.77 -22.41
C PHE A 559 13.89 -24.53 -23.22
N LYS A 560 13.21 -24.37 -24.37
CA LYS A 560 13.34 -23.20 -25.23
C LYS A 560 11.99 -22.74 -25.75
N TRP A 561 11.70 -21.44 -25.62
CA TRP A 561 10.53 -20.81 -26.19
C TRP A 561 10.68 -20.60 -27.71
N ILE A 562 9.62 -20.88 -28.45
CA ILE A 562 9.51 -20.72 -29.90
C ILE A 562 8.57 -19.55 -30.16
N PRO A 563 9.09 -18.35 -30.51
CA PRO A 563 8.29 -17.14 -30.66
C PRO A 563 7.18 -17.25 -31.70
N GLU A 564 7.40 -18.00 -32.78
CA GLU A 564 6.44 -18.09 -33.90
C GLU A 564 5.12 -18.75 -33.51
N LYS A 565 5.16 -19.67 -32.54
CA LYS A 565 3.98 -20.42 -32.07
C LYS A 565 3.55 -20.06 -30.65
N ASP A 566 4.35 -19.29 -29.95
CA ASP A 566 4.22 -19.05 -28.51
C ASP A 566 4.21 -20.36 -27.68
N GLU A 567 5.04 -21.33 -28.08
CA GLU A 567 5.14 -22.66 -27.47
C GLU A 567 6.51 -22.89 -26.85
N PHE A 568 6.59 -23.79 -25.87
CA PHE A 568 7.86 -24.21 -25.25
C PHE A 568 8.24 -25.60 -25.74
N LYS A 569 9.48 -25.74 -26.22
CA LYS A 569 10.07 -27.02 -26.64
C LYS A 569 10.98 -27.56 -25.54
N TYR A 570 10.72 -28.80 -25.12
CA TYR A 570 11.61 -29.60 -24.27
C TYR A 570 12.70 -30.26 -25.13
N SER A 571 13.94 -30.28 -24.65
CA SER A 571 15.07 -30.91 -25.33
C SER A 571 14.99 -32.43 -25.34
N GLY A 572 14.35 -33.03 -24.32
CA GLY A 572 14.29 -34.48 -24.11
C GLY A 572 15.35 -35.02 -23.15
N THR A 573 16.32 -34.20 -22.73
CA THR A 573 17.43 -34.61 -21.86
C THR A 573 17.67 -33.58 -20.76
N SER A 574 17.92 -34.05 -19.53
CA SER A 574 18.17 -33.21 -18.36
C SER A 574 19.22 -33.87 -17.47
N HIS A 575 20.31 -33.15 -17.24
CA HIS A 575 21.37 -33.55 -16.32
C HIS A 575 20.86 -33.57 -14.87
N ILE A 576 19.99 -32.63 -14.50
CA ILE A 576 19.45 -32.58 -13.14
C ILE A 576 18.54 -33.77 -12.87
N PHE A 577 17.78 -34.24 -13.85
CA PHE A 577 17.02 -35.48 -13.70
C PHE A 577 17.94 -36.70 -13.53
N GLU A 578 19.07 -36.74 -14.22
CA GLU A 578 20.08 -37.80 -14.02
C GLU A 578 20.65 -37.78 -12.60
N GLU A 579 21.00 -36.61 -12.09
CA GLU A 579 21.45 -36.44 -10.70
C GLU A 579 20.39 -36.86 -9.68
N ILE A 580 19.13 -36.46 -9.87
CA ILE A 580 18.03 -36.84 -8.97
C ILE A 580 17.82 -38.36 -8.99
N MET A 581 17.89 -38.99 -10.17
CA MET A 581 17.81 -40.44 -10.29
C MET A 581 18.93 -41.13 -9.50
N GLU A 582 20.16 -40.63 -9.59
CA GLU A 582 21.30 -41.19 -8.88
C GLU A 582 21.20 -40.97 -7.36
N GLU A 583 20.86 -39.76 -6.91
CA GLU A 583 20.74 -39.39 -5.50
C GLU A 583 19.61 -40.15 -4.79
N GLN A 584 18.48 -40.36 -5.47
CA GLN A 584 17.30 -41.03 -4.90
C GLN A 584 17.24 -42.53 -5.23
N GLY A 585 18.12 -43.02 -6.10
CA GLY A 585 18.09 -44.41 -6.59
C GLY A 585 16.86 -44.74 -7.43
N MET A 586 16.36 -43.77 -8.20
CA MET A 586 15.20 -43.92 -9.06
C MET A 586 15.59 -44.40 -10.47
N ASP A 587 14.67 -45.09 -11.14
CA ASP A 587 14.81 -45.36 -12.58
C ASP A 587 14.15 -44.28 -13.47
N GLU A 588 14.41 -44.35 -14.77
CA GLU A 588 13.89 -43.40 -15.77
C GLU A 588 12.34 -43.38 -15.81
N LYS A 589 11.70 -44.50 -15.50
CA LYS A 589 10.24 -44.59 -15.47
C LYS A 589 9.68 -43.89 -14.25
N GLU A 590 10.28 -44.11 -13.08
CA GLU A 590 9.88 -43.48 -11.83
C GLU A 590 10.01 -41.96 -11.91
N ILE A 591 11.15 -41.42 -12.39
CA ILE A 591 11.32 -39.97 -12.48
C ILE A 591 10.33 -39.35 -13.46
N LYS A 592 10.05 -40.04 -14.57
CA LYS A 592 9.06 -39.60 -15.55
C LYS A 592 7.65 -39.59 -14.98
N GLU A 593 7.26 -40.63 -14.24
CA GLU A 593 5.98 -40.69 -13.56
C GLU A 593 5.84 -39.56 -12.54
N GLU A 594 6.89 -39.27 -11.79
CA GLU A 594 6.95 -38.22 -10.78
C GLU A 594 6.86 -36.81 -11.40
N PHE A 595 7.50 -36.64 -12.56
CA PHE A 595 7.38 -35.45 -13.40
C PHE A 595 5.96 -35.27 -13.96
N GLU A 596 5.32 -36.33 -14.45
CA GLU A 596 3.95 -36.31 -14.97
C GLU A 596 2.92 -36.04 -13.85
N LYS A 597 3.10 -36.59 -12.65
CA LYS A 597 2.24 -36.30 -11.49
C LYS A 597 2.27 -34.82 -11.13
N ARG A 598 3.47 -34.23 -10.98
CA ARG A 598 3.61 -32.80 -10.66
C ARG A 598 2.98 -31.91 -11.75
N GLN A 599 3.12 -32.29 -13.03
CA GLN A 599 2.43 -31.58 -14.11
C GLN A 599 0.91 -31.61 -13.94
N LYS A 600 0.33 -32.78 -13.64
CA LYS A 600 -1.12 -32.91 -13.41
C LYS A 600 -1.59 -32.05 -12.23
N ILE A 601 -0.81 -31.97 -11.14
CA ILE A 601 -1.17 -31.16 -9.97
C ILE A 601 -1.20 -29.67 -10.34
N VAL A 602 -0.17 -29.17 -11.02
CA VAL A 602 -0.11 -27.77 -11.45
C VAL A 602 -1.23 -27.44 -12.43
N GLU A 603 -1.51 -28.33 -13.37
CA GLU A 603 -2.60 -28.18 -14.33
C GLU A 603 -3.97 -28.18 -13.64
N TRP A 604 -4.19 -29.08 -12.68
CA TRP A 604 -5.42 -29.10 -11.88
C TRP A 604 -5.61 -27.82 -11.08
N MET A 605 -4.55 -27.32 -10.42
CA MET A 605 -4.60 -26.04 -9.71
C MET A 605 -4.98 -24.88 -10.64
N ARG A 606 -4.47 -24.88 -11.88
CA ARG A 606 -4.83 -23.90 -12.91
C ARG A 606 -6.31 -23.99 -13.30
N ILE A 607 -6.80 -25.20 -13.60
CA ILE A 607 -8.18 -25.45 -14.04
C ILE A 607 -9.19 -25.09 -12.93
N LYS A 608 -8.86 -25.38 -11.67
CA LYS A 608 -9.70 -25.06 -10.50
C LYS A 608 -9.57 -23.62 -10.01
N ASP A 609 -8.81 -22.79 -10.72
CA ASP A 609 -8.56 -21.38 -10.37
C ASP A 609 -8.02 -21.19 -8.95
N ILE A 610 -7.08 -22.06 -8.54
CA ILE A 610 -6.42 -21.98 -7.23
C ILE A 610 -5.22 -21.03 -7.35
N ARG A 611 -5.47 -19.75 -7.07
CA ARG A 611 -4.54 -18.63 -7.32
C ARG A 611 -3.85 -18.09 -6.07
N HIS A 612 -4.41 -18.32 -4.88
CA HIS A 612 -3.86 -17.76 -3.65
C HIS A 612 -2.61 -18.54 -3.20
N TYR A 613 -1.50 -17.83 -2.94
CA TYR A 613 -0.21 -18.48 -2.64
C TYR A 613 -0.25 -19.41 -1.43
N GLU A 614 -1.03 -19.07 -0.39
CA GLU A 614 -1.21 -19.95 0.77
C GLU A 614 -1.95 -21.25 0.43
N ASP A 615 -2.90 -21.21 -0.50
CA ASP A 615 -3.67 -22.39 -0.88
C ASP A 615 -2.85 -23.30 -1.80
N VAL A 616 -2.10 -22.70 -2.73
CA VAL A 616 -1.09 -23.42 -3.53
C VAL A 616 -0.06 -24.10 -2.63
N ALA A 617 0.47 -23.38 -1.64
CA ALA A 617 1.43 -23.95 -0.69
C ALA A 617 0.82 -25.10 0.11
N LYS A 618 -0.44 -25.02 0.57
CA LYS A 618 -1.11 -26.14 1.26
C LYS A 618 -1.19 -27.39 0.39
N ILE A 619 -1.46 -27.24 -0.91
CA ILE A 619 -1.53 -28.37 -1.86
C ILE A 619 -0.15 -28.99 -2.04
N VAL A 620 0.89 -28.17 -2.24
CA VAL A 620 2.28 -28.63 -2.34
C VAL A 620 2.71 -29.39 -1.08
N VAL A 621 2.40 -28.86 0.11
CA VAL A 621 2.64 -29.53 1.39
C VAL A 621 1.85 -30.84 1.52
N GLY A 622 0.59 -30.85 1.06
CA GLY A 622 -0.23 -32.05 0.98
C GLY A 622 0.41 -33.13 0.12
N TYR A 623 0.95 -32.75 -1.04
CA TYR A 623 1.67 -33.65 -1.92
C TYR A 623 2.93 -34.22 -1.28
N TYR A 624 3.76 -33.39 -0.62
CA TYR A 624 4.95 -33.87 0.08
C TYR A 624 4.66 -34.86 1.21
N LYS A 625 3.54 -34.69 1.92
CA LYS A 625 3.20 -35.52 3.08
C LYS A 625 2.41 -36.78 2.72
N GLU A 626 1.46 -36.65 1.81
CA GLU A 626 0.55 -37.72 1.40
C GLU A 626 0.38 -37.72 -0.14
N PRO A 627 1.42 -38.10 -0.92
CA PRO A 627 1.40 -38.02 -2.38
C PRO A 627 0.24 -38.81 -3.00
N GLU A 628 0.07 -40.07 -2.60
CA GLU A 628 -0.97 -40.97 -3.16
C GLU A 628 -2.39 -40.44 -2.91
N LYS A 629 -2.65 -39.93 -1.71
CA LYS A 629 -3.96 -39.39 -1.34
C LYS A 629 -4.25 -38.08 -2.06
N THR A 630 -3.25 -37.22 -2.19
CA THR A 630 -3.34 -35.97 -2.94
C THR A 630 -3.64 -36.24 -4.40
N MET A 631 -2.92 -37.18 -5.03
CA MET A 631 -3.16 -37.58 -6.41
C MET A 631 -4.54 -38.19 -6.61
N LYS A 632 -4.98 -39.08 -5.72
CA LYS A 632 -6.31 -39.69 -5.80
C LYS A 632 -7.42 -38.63 -5.74
N PHE A 633 -7.31 -37.67 -4.83
CA PHE A 633 -8.26 -36.56 -4.72
C PHE A 633 -8.32 -35.72 -6.02
N ILE A 634 -7.16 -35.36 -6.56
CA ILE A 634 -7.05 -34.58 -7.80
C ILE A 634 -7.64 -35.34 -8.99
N GLU A 635 -7.35 -36.64 -9.11
CA GLU A 635 -7.90 -37.48 -10.16
C GLU A 635 -9.43 -37.58 -10.05
N GLU A 636 -9.98 -37.81 -8.85
CA GLU A 636 -11.43 -37.86 -8.62
C GLU A 636 -12.13 -36.56 -9.04
N GLU A 637 -11.55 -35.40 -8.74
CA GLU A 637 -12.10 -34.11 -9.17
C GLU A 637 -12.03 -33.91 -10.69
N LEU A 638 -10.89 -34.21 -11.33
CA LEU A 638 -10.73 -34.09 -12.78
C LEU A 638 -11.72 -34.98 -13.55
N TYR A 639 -11.99 -36.19 -13.07
CA TYR A 639 -12.97 -37.10 -13.69
C TYR A 639 -14.42 -36.68 -13.44
N SER A 640 -14.70 -35.96 -12.35
CA SER A 640 -16.05 -35.50 -12.04
C SER A 640 -16.52 -34.37 -12.98
N ASP A 641 -15.61 -33.47 -13.35
CA ASP A 641 -15.90 -32.35 -14.26
C ASP A 641 -16.06 -32.78 -15.72
N GLN A 642 -15.50 -33.92 -16.14
CA GLN A 642 -15.67 -34.44 -17.51
C GLN A 642 -17.06 -35.07 -17.76
N LYS A 643 -17.88 -35.25 -16.72
CA LYS A 643 -19.24 -35.82 -16.81
C LYS A 643 -20.36 -34.78 -16.70
N SER A 644 -20.03 -33.53 -16.41
CA SER A 644 -20.93 -32.37 -16.41
C SER A 644 -20.74 -31.55 -17.68
#